data_AF-A0A2D6CW09-F1
#
_entry.id   AF-A0A2D6CW09-F1
#
_cell.length_a   1.000
_cell.length_b   1.000
_cell.length_c   1.000
_cell.angle_alpha   90.00
_cell.angle_beta   90.00
_cell.angle_gamma   90.00
#
_symmetry.space_group_name_H-M   'P 1'
#
loop_
_entity.id
_entity.type
_entity.pdbx_description
1 polymer ?
#
loop_
_entity_poly.entity_id
_entity_poly.type
_entity_poly.pdbx_seq_one_letter_code
_entity_poly.pdbx_strand_id
1 'polypeptide(L)'
;MAGLGEPVEASDAQVDDAMEAYRGDRDRYADFARAVHAALEAMLQPHDFVGYQVSSRAKSLESLRRKLDEGATYPTRDLAGCRVLFYVESHIDEFVSDVRQEFDVHDSRTHDSDEDYNAIHLTVSLGDTRRDLVEYRRFDGLQCEIQLSTVLYHAWSEMTHDTIYKPPEDLPDFAPDAFAAIRQQFATVMREHIRPATHHIEFIHYSFQRLREGQAVFGPQFLDDVSRAPSNNELYRQLELLAQYVERLGDRTPTDVDIVTLVRDALARSRELGRVPLQLSIGAFHGFGFADVAQTCVRLIDALRYHCPDEAFALLADLAREDDPAVQEKALGGIRRLSEYNLDVLQTVDYAVQIRLCEVMEGWADAEVVSGFNSLVVAAKEMLNPSFEGAAMVDADSFTIRSGPLLGSDQLADVRARSARVLVRAYEVVGDVPARLKVVEALSEGTRASHWGSSDELDQVLAATTREITAFYAALSRRPDTDGHLLLAVEEQLYWVRRRFDEQALPSLATTESALAENEEYQVFRTLIGHGGRLNPDFDFAREREERRARTEEYVGFVTEETSGQWRARIVSMMASYEAEPGAYLQMGEFLHLLGRDRPEFALRLLQDHELELEPMHYAIITGLQESPAQDGLYDLLTGWVDDSKHLATCAAVCASAGQLDTDLADRVLARARTEGDGEALTALSHSLASCLGDDADARPRLVGVVRELSGLEHTAWVATLAHVEGVASALAADAPETVLEALLPLGVIGLEAEAFLKPIAEAHPERVVEFFRDRVAREANATEAERGQQRGQRRHCDAVPWSFYELGVALAEHAAVVVPAVLGWADAEGEESRWRYRLAAADLLHAAWPVYGEPIEQHLVASIRPDDAGSLMPLFAVLDKYDGTESLWTTCKAIIVAYAAGPDYDGIRSRLQSVLSNTGVVTGEYGMAEAHERKAAEIEEWPDDDNPAVMAFLDDYRSYLERIALGDRRRATREAEHRRREFGSQEGE
;
A
#
# COMPACT_ATOMS: atom_id res chain seq x y z
N MET A 1 26.62 49.04 7.40
CA MET A 1 27.67 49.80 6.69
C MET A 1 28.99 49.04 6.81
N ALA A 2 29.20 48.10 5.89
CA ALA A 2 30.50 47.52 5.59
C ALA A 2 30.78 47.90 4.13
N GLY A 3 31.98 48.43 3.85
CA GLY A 3 32.32 49.03 2.58
C GLY A 3 32.31 48.00 1.46
N LEU A 4 31.38 48.18 0.52
CA LEU A 4 31.47 47.61 -0.82
C LEU A 4 32.70 48.25 -1.49
N GLY A 5 33.74 47.45 -1.75
CA GLY A 5 34.80 47.87 -2.66
C GLY A 5 34.19 48.15 -4.02
N GLU A 6 34.44 49.34 -4.56
CA GLU A 6 34.06 49.69 -5.94
C GLU A 6 34.63 48.64 -6.91
N PRO A 7 33.88 48.23 -7.95
CA PRO A 7 34.39 47.32 -8.97
C PRO A 7 35.59 47.99 -9.65
N VAL A 8 36.74 47.31 -9.64
CA VAL A 8 37.93 47.74 -10.38
C VAL A 8 37.60 47.57 -11.87
N GLU A 9 37.21 48.66 -12.54
CA GLU A 9 37.12 48.71 -14.00
C GLU A 9 38.47 48.23 -14.57
N ALA A 10 38.44 47.25 -15.48
CA ALA A 10 39.63 46.81 -16.19
C ALA A 10 40.23 48.03 -16.90
N SER A 11 41.52 48.30 -16.72
CA SER A 11 42.15 49.43 -17.43
C SER A 11 42.04 49.23 -18.93
N ASP A 12 41.87 50.30 -19.72
CA ASP A 12 41.79 50.24 -21.18
C ASP A 12 42.91 49.39 -21.82
N ALA A 13 44.10 49.38 -21.20
CA ALA A 13 45.23 48.54 -21.62
C ALA A 13 44.97 47.03 -21.45
N GLN A 14 44.32 46.61 -20.37
CA GLN A 14 43.95 45.19 -20.14
C GLN A 14 42.86 44.72 -21.12
N VAL A 15 41.91 45.60 -21.47
CA VAL A 15 40.89 45.30 -22.48
C VAL A 15 41.53 45.17 -23.86
N ASP A 16 42.41 46.09 -24.25
CA ASP A 16 43.10 46.03 -25.53
C ASP A 16 44.02 44.79 -25.65
N ASP A 17 44.73 44.41 -24.58
CA ASP A 17 45.54 43.19 -24.52
C ASP A 17 44.68 41.91 -24.68
N ALA A 18 43.54 41.84 -23.98
CA ALA A 18 42.58 40.74 -24.11
C ALA A 18 41.98 40.66 -25.51
N MET A 19 41.70 41.81 -26.13
CA MET A 19 41.19 41.91 -27.49
C MET A 19 42.23 41.47 -28.54
N GLU A 20 43.51 41.77 -28.34
CA GLU A 20 44.60 41.30 -29.21
C GLU A 20 44.82 39.79 -29.05
N ALA A 21 44.81 39.28 -27.81
CA ALA A 21 44.89 37.84 -27.53
C ALA A 21 43.74 37.07 -28.19
N TYR A 22 42.50 37.55 -28.06
CA TYR A 22 41.35 36.88 -28.69
C TYR A 22 41.37 36.99 -30.22
N ARG A 23 41.80 38.12 -30.80
CA ARG A 23 41.97 38.22 -32.27
C ARG A 23 42.91 37.15 -32.81
N GLY A 24 43.99 36.84 -32.07
CA GLY A 24 44.93 35.79 -32.42
C GLY A 24 44.38 34.36 -32.29
N ASP A 25 43.47 34.13 -31.33
CA ASP A 25 42.96 32.78 -31.00
C ASP A 25 41.50 32.54 -31.44
N ARG A 26 40.83 33.53 -32.04
CA ARG A 26 39.41 33.46 -32.43
C ARG A 26 39.11 32.29 -33.37
N ASP A 27 40.01 32.00 -34.30
CA ASP A 27 39.84 30.87 -35.23
C ASP A 27 39.88 29.53 -34.49
N ARG A 28 40.65 29.42 -33.42
CA ARG A 28 40.70 28.23 -32.55
C ARG A 28 39.39 28.05 -31.78
N TYR A 29 38.81 29.14 -31.26
CA TYR A 29 37.47 29.10 -30.65
C TYR A 29 36.36 28.80 -31.67
N ALA A 30 36.48 29.29 -32.91
CA ALA A 30 35.55 28.95 -33.98
C ALA A 30 35.65 27.47 -34.39
N ASP A 31 36.86 26.93 -34.47
CA ASP A 31 37.11 25.50 -34.66
C ASP A 31 36.55 24.67 -33.51
N PHE A 32 36.70 25.14 -32.27
CA PHE A 32 36.17 24.46 -31.09
C PHE A 32 34.64 24.44 -31.09
N ALA A 33 33.99 25.57 -31.35
CA ALA A 33 32.53 25.65 -31.48
C ALA A 33 32.01 24.70 -32.56
N ARG A 34 32.72 24.56 -33.70
CA ARG A 34 32.37 23.59 -34.74
C ARG A 34 32.57 22.13 -34.31
N ALA A 35 33.58 21.84 -33.50
CA ALA A 35 33.78 20.51 -32.95
C ALA A 35 32.67 20.13 -31.97
N VAL A 36 32.28 21.04 -31.08
CA VAL A 36 31.14 20.86 -30.16
C VAL A 36 29.83 20.75 -30.94
N HIS A 37 29.61 21.56 -31.98
CA HIS A 37 28.48 21.42 -32.90
C HIS A 37 28.38 20.00 -33.47
N ALA A 38 29.48 19.48 -34.03
CA ALA A 38 29.50 18.15 -34.62
C ALA A 38 29.23 17.04 -33.58
N ALA A 39 29.70 17.23 -32.35
CA ALA A 39 29.39 16.35 -31.23
C ALA A 39 27.90 16.36 -30.89
N LEU A 40 27.31 17.56 -30.74
CA LEU A 40 25.89 17.72 -30.45
C LEU A 40 25.01 17.14 -31.56
N GLU A 41 25.35 17.36 -32.83
CA GLU A 41 24.62 16.73 -33.95
C GLU A 41 24.69 15.21 -33.88
N ALA A 42 25.86 14.64 -33.58
CA ALA A 42 26.02 13.19 -33.45
C ALA A 42 25.21 12.62 -32.26
N MET A 43 25.09 13.37 -31.17
CA MET A 43 24.27 13.00 -30.01
C MET A 43 22.78 13.11 -30.31
N LEU A 44 22.34 14.07 -31.13
CA LEU A 44 20.94 14.27 -31.47
C LEU A 44 20.41 13.26 -32.51
N GLN A 45 21.28 12.73 -33.38
CA GLN A 45 20.89 11.81 -34.47
C GLN A 45 20.17 10.52 -34.04
N PRO A 46 20.52 9.86 -32.92
CA PRO A 46 19.82 8.66 -32.46
C PRO A 46 18.41 8.91 -31.92
N HIS A 47 18.03 10.14 -31.59
CA HIS A 47 16.73 10.45 -30.98
C HIS A 47 15.62 10.60 -32.03
N ASP A 48 14.39 10.21 -31.67
CA ASP A 48 13.17 10.46 -32.47
C ASP A 48 12.56 11.84 -32.17
N PHE A 49 13.39 12.89 -32.15
CA PHE A 49 12.94 14.26 -31.90
C PHE A 49 12.22 14.84 -33.13
N VAL A 50 11.05 15.46 -32.90
CA VAL A 50 10.23 16.06 -33.99
C VAL A 50 10.91 17.16 -34.78
N GLY A 51 11.98 17.75 -34.24
CA GLY A 51 12.78 18.76 -34.92
C GLY A 51 13.75 19.46 -33.99
N TYR A 52 14.95 19.71 -34.50
CA TYR A 52 15.96 20.52 -33.83
C TYR A 52 16.80 21.31 -34.84
N GLN A 53 17.43 22.40 -34.39
CA GLN A 53 18.42 23.15 -35.16
C GLN A 53 19.65 23.42 -34.32
N VAL A 54 20.81 23.02 -34.81
CA VAL A 54 22.10 23.32 -34.16
C VAL A 54 22.78 24.44 -34.92
N SER A 55 23.29 25.43 -34.18
CA SER A 55 24.14 26.48 -34.73
C SER A 55 25.34 26.69 -33.83
N SER A 56 26.46 27.12 -34.41
CA SER A 56 27.68 27.43 -33.68
C SER A 56 28.27 28.76 -34.12
N ARG A 57 28.88 29.47 -33.18
CA ARG A 57 29.55 30.74 -33.44
C ARG A 57 30.72 30.96 -32.49
N ALA A 58 31.75 31.64 -32.98
CA ALA A 58 32.71 32.33 -32.13
C ALA A 58 32.22 33.76 -31.89
N LYS A 59 32.42 34.27 -30.67
CA LYS A 59 32.02 35.63 -30.28
C LYS A 59 32.62 36.67 -31.23
N SER A 60 31.87 37.73 -31.52
CA SER A 60 32.39 38.85 -32.33
C SER A 60 33.31 39.73 -31.48
N LEU A 61 34.31 40.34 -32.13
CA LEU A 61 35.25 41.25 -31.46
C LEU A 61 34.54 42.41 -30.76
N GLU A 62 33.54 42.99 -31.43
CA GLU A 62 32.72 44.07 -30.89
C GLU A 62 31.94 43.63 -29.64
N SER A 63 31.33 42.42 -29.68
CA SER A 63 30.61 41.89 -28.53
C SER A 63 31.52 41.48 -27.38
N LEU A 64 32.77 41.08 -27.64
CA LEU A 64 33.74 40.81 -26.59
C LEU A 64 34.22 42.12 -25.95
N ARG A 65 34.61 43.12 -26.74
CA ARG A 65 35.08 44.42 -26.25
C ARG A 65 34.05 45.05 -25.30
N ARG A 66 32.79 45.16 -25.75
CA ARG A 66 31.71 45.67 -24.90
C ARG A 66 31.54 44.90 -23.60
N LYS A 67 31.64 43.56 -23.63
CA LYS A 67 31.50 42.72 -22.42
C LYS A 67 32.66 42.94 -21.44
N LEU A 68 33.87 43.19 -21.94
CA LEU A 68 35.03 43.54 -21.13
C LEU A 68 34.93 44.97 -20.58
N ASP A 69 34.42 45.91 -21.36
CA ASP A 69 34.13 47.29 -20.94
C ASP A 69 33.05 47.33 -19.83
N GLU A 70 32.09 46.40 -19.87
CA GLU A 70 31.08 46.16 -18.82
C GLU A 70 31.66 45.42 -17.58
N GLY A 71 32.96 45.13 -17.56
CA GLY A 71 33.67 44.57 -16.39
C GLY A 71 33.87 43.05 -16.40
N ALA A 72 33.62 42.34 -17.50
CA ALA A 72 33.88 40.90 -17.57
C ALA A 72 35.38 40.56 -17.57
N THR A 73 35.76 39.44 -16.96
CA THR A 73 37.14 38.94 -16.95
C THR A 73 37.43 38.09 -18.19
N TYR A 74 38.58 38.30 -18.83
CA TYR A 74 39.07 37.48 -19.94
C TYR A 74 39.86 36.25 -19.43
N PRO A 75 39.67 35.04 -20.01
CA PRO A 75 38.71 34.69 -21.06
C PRO A 75 37.27 34.57 -20.52
N THR A 76 36.28 34.99 -21.32
CA THR A 76 34.86 34.81 -20.98
C THR A 76 34.40 33.38 -21.33
N ARG A 77 33.36 32.89 -20.65
CA ARG A 77 32.82 31.52 -20.84
C ARG A 77 32.17 31.30 -22.22
N ASP A 78 31.79 32.37 -22.91
CA ASP A 78 31.00 32.40 -24.15
C ASP A 78 31.81 32.80 -25.41
N LEU A 79 33.13 32.59 -25.39
CA LEU A 79 34.01 32.86 -26.55
C LEU A 79 33.74 31.90 -27.72
N ALA A 80 33.38 30.65 -27.40
CA ALA A 80 32.75 29.68 -28.29
C ALA A 80 31.32 29.42 -27.79
N GLY A 81 30.35 29.38 -28.70
CA GLY A 81 28.96 29.14 -28.36
C GLY A 81 28.26 28.23 -29.36
N CYS A 82 27.47 27.30 -28.86
CA CYS A 82 26.54 26.49 -29.62
C CYS A 82 25.11 26.77 -29.14
N ARG A 83 24.14 26.74 -30.05
CA ARG A 83 22.73 26.85 -29.71
C ARG A 83 21.97 25.70 -30.36
N VAL A 84 21.19 24.99 -29.55
CA VAL A 84 20.28 23.93 -30.01
C VAL A 84 18.85 24.41 -29.77
N LEU A 85 18.10 24.55 -30.85
CA LEU A 85 16.70 24.95 -30.82
C LEU A 85 15.80 23.74 -30.99
N PHE A 86 14.98 23.46 -30.00
CA PHE A 86 13.98 22.40 -30.03
C PHE A 86 12.60 22.95 -30.38
N TYR A 87 11.70 22.06 -30.76
CA TYR A 87 10.32 22.43 -31.09
C TYR A 87 9.38 22.28 -29.89
N VAL A 88 9.79 21.47 -28.91
CA VAL A 88 9.08 21.16 -27.66
C VAL A 88 10.08 21.16 -26.51
N GLU A 89 9.61 21.47 -25.30
CA GLU A 89 10.45 21.60 -24.11
C GLU A 89 10.85 20.23 -23.53
N SER A 90 10.03 19.19 -23.68
CA SER A 90 10.39 17.83 -23.22
C SER A 90 11.70 17.32 -23.82
N HIS A 91 11.95 17.58 -25.11
CA HIS A 91 13.22 17.19 -25.75
C HIS A 91 14.43 17.95 -25.19
N ILE A 92 14.23 19.17 -24.66
CA ILE A 92 15.32 19.89 -23.99
C ILE A 92 15.72 19.13 -22.73
N ASP A 93 14.74 18.72 -21.92
CA ASP A 93 15.00 18.03 -20.66
C ASP A 93 15.65 16.65 -20.89
N GLU A 94 15.21 15.91 -21.91
CA GLU A 94 15.82 14.63 -22.32
C GLU A 94 17.29 14.85 -22.72
N PHE A 95 17.55 15.80 -23.62
CA PHE A 95 18.89 16.03 -24.16
C PHE A 95 19.88 16.62 -23.15
N VAL A 96 19.41 17.40 -22.15
CA VAL A 96 20.28 17.90 -21.07
C VAL A 96 20.96 16.77 -20.31
N SER A 97 20.26 15.63 -20.12
CA SER A 97 20.83 14.46 -19.48
C SER A 97 22.03 13.92 -20.28
N ASP A 98 21.88 13.81 -21.60
CA ASP A 98 22.92 13.28 -22.48
C ASP A 98 24.12 14.23 -22.57
N VAL A 99 23.88 15.54 -22.63
CA VAL A 99 24.95 16.55 -22.60
C VAL A 99 25.78 16.44 -21.32
N ARG A 100 25.14 16.18 -20.18
CA ARG A 100 25.83 16.00 -18.89
C ARG A 100 26.63 14.70 -18.82
N GLN A 101 26.28 13.67 -19.59
CA GLN A 101 27.03 12.41 -19.65
C GLN A 101 28.23 12.50 -20.59
N GLU A 102 28.12 13.27 -21.68
CA GLU A 102 29.15 13.34 -22.73
C GLU A 102 30.20 14.43 -22.50
N PHE A 103 29.85 15.52 -21.81
CA PHE A 103 30.73 16.67 -21.60
C PHE A 103 31.01 16.95 -20.12
N ASP A 104 32.17 17.52 -19.85
CA ASP A 104 32.49 18.10 -18.54
C ASP A 104 31.74 19.44 -18.40
N VAL A 105 30.67 19.46 -17.60
CA VAL A 105 29.84 20.66 -17.38
C VAL A 105 30.40 21.50 -16.23
N HIS A 106 30.85 22.72 -16.53
CA HIS A 106 31.43 23.67 -15.56
C HIS A 106 30.42 24.64 -14.94
N ASP A 107 29.34 24.93 -15.67
CA ASP A 107 28.29 25.86 -15.25
C ASP A 107 26.97 25.45 -15.91
N SER A 108 25.84 25.58 -15.19
CA SER A 108 24.51 25.22 -15.67
C SER A 108 23.51 26.26 -15.17
N ARG A 109 23.02 27.11 -16.07
CA ARG A 109 22.04 28.16 -15.75
C ARG A 109 20.75 27.89 -16.48
N THR A 110 19.65 27.85 -15.73
CA THR A 110 18.31 27.74 -16.31
C THR A 110 17.61 29.08 -16.15
N HIS A 111 17.24 29.68 -17.27
CA HIS A 111 16.35 30.82 -17.33
C HIS A 111 14.92 30.29 -17.42
N ASP A 112 14.12 30.58 -16.39
CA ASP A 112 12.69 30.27 -16.35
C ASP A 112 11.94 31.50 -15.84
N SER A 113 11.09 32.08 -16.69
CA SER A 113 10.38 33.32 -16.39
C SER A 113 9.00 33.32 -17.03
N ASP A 114 8.03 33.89 -16.32
CA ASP A 114 6.69 34.12 -16.86
C ASP A 114 6.64 35.28 -17.88
N GLU A 115 7.68 36.12 -17.93
CA GLU A 115 7.72 37.36 -18.72
C GLU A 115 8.92 37.44 -19.68
N ASP A 116 9.84 36.48 -19.62
CA ASP A 116 11.07 36.43 -20.42
C ASP A 116 11.22 35.08 -21.15
N TYR A 117 12.30 34.89 -21.92
CA TYR A 117 12.55 33.64 -22.64
C TYR A 117 13.07 32.54 -21.71
N ASN A 118 12.61 31.31 -21.95
CA ASN A 118 13.10 30.13 -21.24
C ASN A 118 14.24 29.45 -22.01
N ALA A 119 15.35 29.18 -21.32
CA ALA A 119 16.51 28.51 -21.90
C ALA A 119 17.40 27.86 -20.83
N ILE A 120 18.12 26.80 -21.22
CA ILE A 120 19.15 26.18 -20.40
C ILE A 120 20.51 26.46 -21.04
N HIS A 121 21.40 27.13 -20.30
CA HIS A 121 22.75 27.44 -20.72
C HIS A 121 23.75 26.56 -19.95
N LEU A 122 24.51 25.75 -20.69
CA LEU A 122 25.53 24.86 -20.13
C LEU A 122 26.91 25.34 -20.61
N THR A 123 27.82 25.66 -19.70
CA THR A 123 29.23 25.89 -20.07
C THR A 123 29.98 24.56 -19.98
N VAL A 124 30.51 24.08 -21.10
CA VAL A 124 31.10 22.76 -21.19
C VAL A 124 32.54 22.78 -21.72
N SER A 125 33.31 21.75 -21.38
CA SER A 125 34.52 21.35 -22.09
C SER A 125 34.43 19.90 -22.57
N LEU A 126 35.34 19.49 -23.44
CA LEU A 126 35.46 18.08 -23.83
C LEU A 126 35.91 17.25 -22.62
N GLY A 127 35.26 16.11 -22.40
CA GLY A 127 35.69 15.12 -21.40
C GLY A 127 37.03 14.47 -21.76
N ASP A 128 37.66 13.81 -20.78
CA ASP A 128 38.99 13.20 -20.89
C ASP A 128 39.16 12.32 -22.13
N THR A 129 38.18 11.44 -22.38
CA THR A 129 38.21 10.50 -23.51
C THR A 129 38.33 11.20 -24.86
N ARG A 130 37.67 12.35 -25.05
CA ARG A 130 37.76 13.13 -26.29
C ARG A 130 39.00 14.01 -26.31
N ARG A 131 39.43 14.56 -25.17
CA ARG A 131 40.68 15.36 -25.08
C ARG A 131 41.92 14.57 -25.48
N ASP A 132 41.95 13.27 -25.19
CA ASP A 132 43.10 12.41 -25.48
C ASP A 132 43.32 12.15 -26.98
N LEU A 133 42.28 12.34 -27.81
CA LEU A 133 42.35 12.23 -29.27
C LEU A 133 43.21 13.37 -29.86
N VAL A 134 44.09 13.01 -30.81
CA VAL A 134 45.13 13.90 -31.35
C VAL A 134 44.53 15.16 -32.00
N GLU A 135 43.38 15.02 -32.64
CA GLU A 135 42.61 16.07 -33.30
C GLU A 135 41.97 17.09 -32.33
N TYR A 136 41.75 16.70 -31.06
CA TYR A 136 41.04 17.50 -30.06
C TYR A 136 41.94 18.06 -28.96
N ARG A 137 43.18 17.57 -28.80
CA ARG A 137 44.18 18.15 -27.87
C ARG A 137 44.38 19.65 -28.05
N ARG A 138 44.25 20.15 -29.29
CA ARG A 138 44.35 21.59 -29.57
C ARG A 138 43.22 22.40 -28.93
N PHE A 139 42.16 21.80 -28.41
CA PHE A 139 41.07 22.48 -27.72
C PHE A 139 41.18 22.39 -26.19
N ASP A 140 42.29 21.88 -25.68
CA ASP A 140 42.51 21.80 -24.24
C ASP A 140 42.41 23.18 -23.57
N GLY A 141 41.73 23.22 -22.42
CA GLY A 141 41.41 24.43 -21.68
C GLY A 141 40.34 25.35 -22.29
N LEU A 142 39.73 25.01 -23.44
CA LEU A 142 38.66 25.81 -24.04
C LEU A 142 37.29 25.43 -23.48
N GLN A 143 36.42 26.44 -23.35
CA GLN A 143 35.02 26.30 -22.92
C GLN A 143 34.07 26.74 -24.03
N CYS A 144 32.93 26.07 -24.10
CA CYS A 144 31.85 26.36 -25.04
C CYS A 144 30.54 26.52 -24.26
N GLU A 145 29.82 27.62 -24.49
CA GLU A 145 28.46 27.80 -23.96
C GLU A 145 27.45 27.12 -24.90
N ILE A 146 26.71 26.15 -24.41
CA ILE A 146 25.61 25.48 -25.12
C ILE A 146 24.30 26.08 -24.61
N GLN A 147 23.53 26.70 -25.50
CA GLN A 147 22.22 27.27 -25.21
C GLN A 147 21.13 26.37 -25.78
N LEU A 148 20.28 25.81 -24.92
CA LEU A 148 19.15 24.96 -25.28
C LEU A 148 17.86 25.76 -25.05
N SER A 149 17.06 25.96 -26.09
CA SER A 149 15.79 26.71 -26.00
C SER A 149 14.81 26.20 -27.05
N THR A 150 13.56 26.65 -27.01
CA THR A 150 12.61 26.35 -28.09
C THR A 150 12.72 27.40 -29.20
N VAL A 151 12.26 27.05 -30.41
CA VAL A 151 12.21 27.97 -31.55
C VAL A 151 11.37 29.22 -31.22
N LEU A 152 10.26 29.07 -30.47
CA LEU A 152 9.39 30.19 -30.10
C LEU A 152 10.05 31.14 -29.08
N TYR A 153 10.66 30.59 -28.02
CA TYR A 153 11.40 31.39 -27.05
C TYR A 153 12.60 32.09 -27.69
N HIS A 154 13.32 31.39 -28.57
CA HIS A 154 14.42 31.99 -29.31
C HIS A 154 13.97 33.13 -30.22
N ALA A 155 12.89 32.97 -30.98
CA ALA A 155 12.36 34.01 -31.86
C ALA A 155 12.00 35.28 -31.08
N TRP A 156 11.36 35.13 -29.91
CA TRP A 156 11.06 36.24 -29.02
C TRP A 156 12.34 36.88 -28.46
N SER A 157 13.30 36.07 -28.00
CA SER A 157 14.57 36.53 -27.42
C SER A 157 15.39 37.38 -28.41
N GLU A 158 15.44 37.00 -29.68
CA GLU A 158 16.13 37.81 -30.70
C GLU A 158 15.43 39.16 -30.94
N MET A 159 14.09 39.20 -30.94
CA MET A 159 13.34 40.46 -31.09
C MET A 159 13.53 41.41 -29.90
N THR A 160 13.56 40.87 -28.68
CA THR A 160 13.73 41.68 -27.46
C THR A 160 15.17 42.10 -27.23
N HIS A 161 16.14 41.27 -27.59
CA HIS A 161 17.56 41.59 -27.47
C HIS A 161 17.92 42.89 -28.21
N ASP A 162 17.42 43.07 -29.43
CA ASP A 162 17.71 44.25 -30.24
C ASP A 162 16.86 45.47 -29.87
N THR A 163 15.69 45.27 -29.23
CA THR A 163 14.74 46.35 -28.93
C THR A 163 14.84 46.84 -27.48
N ILE A 164 14.92 45.93 -26.53
CA ILE A 164 14.85 46.19 -25.08
C ILE A 164 16.24 46.22 -24.46
N TYR A 165 17.08 45.22 -24.76
CA TYR A 165 18.38 45.07 -24.13
C TYR A 165 19.49 45.85 -24.84
N LYS A 166 19.32 46.16 -26.13
CA LYS A 166 20.26 46.95 -26.94
C LYS A 166 19.58 48.07 -27.74
N PRO A 167 18.80 48.96 -27.09
CA PRO A 167 18.24 50.10 -27.79
C PRO A 167 19.36 51.05 -28.24
N PRO A 168 19.14 51.86 -29.28
CA PRO A 168 20.01 52.98 -29.61
C PRO A 168 20.25 53.89 -28.40
N GLU A 169 21.47 54.40 -28.25
CA GLU A 169 21.82 55.38 -27.20
C GLU A 169 20.82 56.56 -27.23
N ASP A 170 20.44 57.04 -26.04
CA ASP A 170 19.45 58.09 -25.77
C ASP A 170 17.96 57.73 -25.99
N LEU A 171 17.62 56.61 -26.62
CA LEU A 171 16.22 56.24 -26.89
C LEU A 171 15.38 55.99 -25.61
N PRO A 172 15.88 55.25 -24.59
CA PRO A 172 15.15 55.03 -23.35
C PRO A 172 14.95 56.32 -22.54
N ASP A 173 15.89 57.26 -22.62
CA ASP A 173 15.86 58.53 -21.87
C ASP A 173 15.01 59.60 -22.57
N PHE A 174 14.89 59.52 -23.91
CA PHE A 174 14.06 60.42 -24.71
C PHE A 174 12.56 60.28 -24.39
N ALA A 175 12.08 59.05 -24.18
CA ALA A 175 10.68 58.76 -23.90
C ALA A 175 10.52 57.54 -22.97
N PRO A 176 10.84 57.68 -21.67
CA PRO A 176 10.91 56.55 -20.73
C PRO A 176 9.57 55.79 -20.60
N ASP A 177 8.44 56.52 -20.61
CA ASP A 177 7.11 55.90 -20.50
C ASP A 177 6.76 55.08 -21.75
N ALA A 178 7.12 55.55 -22.94
CA ALA A 178 6.88 54.83 -24.19
C ALA A 178 7.77 53.58 -24.29
N PHE A 179 9.03 53.69 -23.85
CA PHE A 179 9.94 52.55 -23.82
C PHE A 179 9.52 51.51 -22.76
N ALA A 180 9.02 51.95 -21.60
CA ALA A 180 8.40 51.08 -20.61
C ALA A 180 7.16 50.36 -21.16
N ALA A 181 6.31 51.06 -21.93
CA ALA A 181 5.14 50.45 -22.58
C ALA A 181 5.54 49.36 -23.59
N ILE A 182 6.64 49.54 -24.35
CA ILE A 182 7.16 48.50 -25.26
C ILE A 182 7.62 47.26 -24.48
N ARG A 183 8.35 47.45 -23.37
CA ARG A 183 8.73 46.32 -22.49
C ARG A 183 7.51 45.56 -21.99
N GLN A 184 6.49 46.28 -21.53
CA GLN A 184 5.24 45.68 -21.08
C GLN A 184 4.53 44.92 -22.20
N GLN A 185 4.52 45.44 -23.43
CA GLN A 185 3.95 44.74 -24.59
C GLN A 185 4.67 43.41 -24.87
N PHE A 186 6.00 43.39 -24.83
CA PHE A 186 6.76 42.14 -25.01
C PHE A 186 6.47 41.13 -23.90
N ALA A 187 6.38 41.57 -22.64
CA ALA A 187 6.00 40.72 -21.51
C ALA A 187 4.57 40.16 -21.67
N THR A 188 3.61 41.00 -22.11
CA THR A 188 2.25 40.55 -22.42
C THR A 188 2.25 39.52 -23.56
N VAL A 189 2.99 39.75 -24.65
CA VAL A 189 3.11 38.79 -25.75
C VAL A 189 3.71 37.46 -25.29
N MET A 190 4.72 37.49 -24.41
CA MET A 190 5.29 36.28 -23.83
C MET A 190 4.23 35.48 -23.07
N ARG A 191 3.55 36.15 -22.14
CA ARG A 191 2.59 35.56 -21.20
C ARG A 191 1.31 35.07 -21.88
N GLU A 192 0.74 35.85 -22.80
CA GLU A 192 -0.58 35.59 -23.39
C GLU A 192 -0.50 34.81 -24.72
N HIS A 193 0.66 34.75 -25.38
CA HIS A 193 0.77 34.13 -26.70
C HIS A 193 1.91 33.11 -26.81
N ILE A 194 3.15 33.49 -26.53
CA ILE A 194 4.31 32.61 -26.77
C ILE A 194 4.29 31.39 -25.85
N ARG A 195 4.16 31.62 -24.54
CA ARG A 195 4.14 30.53 -23.56
C ARG A 195 2.93 29.60 -23.71
N PRO A 196 1.67 30.11 -23.83
CA PRO A 196 0.52 29.25 -24.12
C PRO A 196 0.70 28.44 -25.41
N ALA A 197 1.23 29.05 -26.48
CA ALA A 197 1.51 28.34 -27.73
C ALA A 197 2.55 27.22 -27.55
N THR A 198 3.63 27.46 -26.80
CA THR A 198 4.62 26.43 -26.45
C THR A 198 3.95 25.25 -25.73
N HIS A 199 3.13 25.52 -24.71
CA HIS A 199 2.40 24.46 -23.99
C HIS A 199 1.36 23.74 -24.85
N HIS A 200 0.71 24.41 -25.81
CA HIS A 200 -0.18 23.74 -26.77
C HIS A 200 0.59 22.81 -27.73
N ILE A 201 1.73 23.25 -28.25
CA ILE A 201 2.57 22.43 -29.13
C ILE A 201 3.12 21.22 -28.36
N GLU A 202 3.56 21.44 -27.11
CA GLU A 202 3.97 20.38 -26.17
C GLU A 202 2.85 19.34 -26.00
N PHE A 203 1.63 19.79 -25.71
CA PHE A 203 0.48 18.91 -25.49
C PHE A 203 0.06 18.15 -26.76
N ILE A 204 0.13 18.78 -27.94
CA ILE A 204 -0.13 18.12 -29.22
C ILE A 204 0.92 17.04 -29.47
N HIS A 205 2.19 17.35 -29.24
CA HIS A 205 3.28 16.40 -29.37
C HIS A 205 3.10 15.21 -28.42
N TYR A 206 2.83 15.50 -27.14
CA TYR A 206 2.53 14.51 -26.11
C TYR A 206 1.37 13.59 -26.50
N SER A 207 0.27 14.18 -26.98
CA SER A 207 -0.92 13.44 -27.42
C SER A 207 -0.66 12.58 -28.65
N PHE A 208 0.16 13.06 -29.59
CA PHE A 208 0.56 12.29 -30.77
C PHE A 208 1.49 11.13 -30.42
N GLN A 209 2.50 11.32 -29.56
CA GLN A 209 3.37 10.23 -29.13
C GLN A 209 2.60 9.16 -28.37
N ARG A 210 1.68 9.56 -27.48
CA ARG A 210 0.74 8.64 -26.83
C ARG A 210 -0.07 7.82 -27.83
N LEU A 211 -0.55 8.45 -28.91
CA LEU A 211 -1.29 7.74 -29.95
C LEU A 211 -0.40 6.71 -30.67
N ARG A 212 0.85 7.08 -31.00
CA ARG A 212 1.84 6.18 -31.62
C ARG A 212 2.19 5.01 -30.70
N GLU A 213 2.45 5.27 -29.43
CA GLU A 213 2.75 4.24 -28.44
C GLU A 213 1.54 3.33 -28.21
N GLY A 214 0.34 3.88 -28.10
CA GLY A 214 -0.90 3.11 -28.06
C GLY A 214 -1.06 2.22 -29.29
N GLN A 215 -0.83 2.74 -30.50
CA GLN A 215 -0.85 1.95 -31.72
C GLN A 215 0.15 0.78 -31.69
N ALA A 216 1.34 0.98 -31.10
CA ALA A 216 2.33 -0.08 -30.94
C ALA A 216 1.87 -1.15 -29.93
N VAL A 217 1.29 -0.73 -28.80
CA VAL A 217 0.78 -1.62 -27.74
C VAL A 217 -0.40 -2.47 -28.23
N PHE A 218 -1.30 -1.93 -29.04
CA PHE A 218 -2.38 -2.71 -29.66
C PHE A 218 -1.97 -3.37 -30.99
N GLY A 219 -0.69 -3.28 -31.36
CA GLY A 219 -0.16 -3.82 -32.60
C GLY A 219 0.07 -5.35 -32.55
N PRO A 220 0.02 -6.06 -33.70
CA PRO A 220 0.18 -7.51 -33.74
C PRO A 220 1.48 -8.04 -33.12
N GLN A 221 2.58 -7.27 -33.24
CA GLN A 221 3.87 -7.66 -32.67
C GLN A 221 3.81 -7.67 -31.13
N PHE A 222 3.27 -6.63 -30.51
CA PHE A 222 3.16 -6.55 -29.06
C PHE A 222 2.25 -7.65 -28.51
N LEU A 223 1.11 -7.91 -29.17
CA LEU A 223 0.19 -8.97 -28.77
C LEU A 223 0.83 -10.38 -28.90
N ASP A 224 1.67 -10.59 -29.93
CA ASP A 224 2.46 -11.83 -30.07
C ASP A 224 3.52 -11.93 -28.95
N ASP A 225 4.16 -10.81 -28.58
CA ASP A 225 5.14 -10.76 -27.50
C ASP A 225 4.50 -11.10 -26.13
N VAL A 226 3.30 -10.58 -25.84
CA VAL A 226 2.49 -10.95 -24.66
C VAL A 226 2.21 -12.46 -24.66
N SER A 227 1.73 -12.99 -25.78
CA SER A 227 1.36 -14.41 -25.91
C SER A 227 2.57 -15.35 -25.79
N ARG A 228 3.76 -14.88 -26.16
CA ARG A 228 5.01 -15.66 -26.19
C ARG A 228 5.99 -15.29 -25.07
N ALA A 229 5.54 -14.54 -24.07
CA ALA A 229 6.39 -14.10 -22.98
C ALA A 229 7.19 -15.29 -22.37
N PRO A 230 8.53 -15.17 -22.24
CA PRO A 230 9.38 -16.27 -21.80
C PRO A 230 9.34 -16.49 -20.28
N SER A 231 8.81 -15.55 -19.51
CA SER A 231 8.69 -15.62 -18.06
C SER A 231 7.53 -14.75 -17.57
N ASN A 232 7.04 -15.02 -16.36
CA ASN A 232 6.05 -14.17 -15.71
C ASN A 232 6.54 -12.73 -15.48
N ASN A 233 7.85 -12.49 -15.40
CA ASN A 233 8.39 -11.13 -15.28
C ASN A 233 8.18 -10.30 -16.54
N GLU A 234 8.28 -10.92 -17.71
CA GLU A 234 8.04 -10.25 -18.99
C GLU A 234 6.53 -10.12 -19.24
N LEU A 235 5.79 -11.20 -19.00
CA LEU A 235 4.33 -11.21 -19.14
C LEU A 235 3.67 -10.13 -18.27
N TYR A 236 4.08 -10.03 -16.99
CA TYR A 236 3.58 -9.01 -16.08
C TYR A 236 3.88 -7.60 -16.58
N ARG A 237 5.13 -7.31 -17.00
CA ARG A 237 5.51 -5.98 -17.52
C ARG A 237 4.70 -5.58 -18.75
N GLN A 238 4.49 -6.51 -19.68
CA GLN A 238 3.72 -6.24 -20.90
C GLN A 238 2.22 -6.07 -20.61
N LEU A 239 1.64 -6.91 -19.74
CA LEU A 239 0.24 -6.75 -19.32
C LEU A 239 0.02 -5.47 -18.52
N GLU A 240 0.98 -5.05 -17.69
CA GLU A 240 0.92 -3.81 -16.94
C GLU A 240 0.93 -2.59 -17.88
N LEU A 241 1.77 -2.63 -18.92
CA LEU A 241 1.76 -1.61 -19.97
C LEU A 241 0.43 -1.59 -20.72
N LEU A 242 -0.09 -2.77 -21.11
CA LEU A 242 -1.41 -2.88 -21.75
C LEU A 242 -2.51 -2.31 -20.83
N ALA A 243 -2.46 -2.60 -19.54
CA ALA A 243 -3.43 -2.13 -18.54
C ALA A 243 -3.48 -0.61 -18.48
N GLN A 244 -2.31 0.05 -18.42
CA GLN A 244 -2.21 1.50 -18.40
C GLN A 244 -2.86 2.14 -19.64
N TYR A 245 -2.69 1.54 -20.82
CA TYR A 245 -3.30 2.02 -22.05
C TYR A 245 -4.82 1.78 -22.09
N VAL A 246 -5.28 0.60 -21.66
CA VAL A 246 -6.70 0.26 -21.60
C VAL A 246 -7.45 1.11 -20.57
N GLU A 247 -6.94 1.27 -19.36
CA GLU A 247 -7.52 2.13 -18.31
C GLU A 247 -7.66 3.58 -18.77
N ARG A 248 -6.71 4.05 -19.57
CA ARG A 248 -6.68 5.42 -20.07
C ARG A 248 -7.59 5.65 -21.28
N LEU A 249 -7.65 4.69 -22.21
CA LEU A 249 -8.51 4.79 -23.38
C LEU A 249 -9.97 4.51 -23.01
N GLY A 250 -10.21 3.61 -22.05
CA GLY A 250 -11.54 3.21 -21.63
C GLY A 250 -12.37 2.69 -22.80
N ASP A 251 -13.47 3.38 -23.08
CA ASP A 251 -14.39 3.11 -24.20
C ASP A 251 -13.77 3.32 -25.59
N ARG A 252 -12.64 4.02 -25.68
CA ARG A 252 -11.89 4.24 -26.93
C ARG A 252 -10.86 3.15 -27.22
N THR A 253 -10.81 2.09 -26.42
CA THR A 253 -9.93 0.94 -26.66
C THR A 253 -10.29 0.27 -28.00
N PRO A 254 -9.31 -0.10 -28.86
CA PRO A 254 -9.59 -0.69 -30.16
C PRO A 254 -10.43 -1.98 -30.07
N THR A 255 -11.54 -2.04 -30.79
CA THR A 255 -12.50 -3.16 -30.75
C THR A 255 -12.13 -4.33 -31.65
N ASP A 256 -11.14 -4.16 -32.52
CA ASP A 256 -10.58 -5.21 -33.38
C ASP A 256 -9.60 -6.13 -32.63
N VAL A 257 -9.19 -5.76 -31.41
CA VAL A 257 -8.33 -6.55 -30.54
C VAL A 257 -9.18 -7.25 -29.47
N ASP A 258 -9.18 -8.58 -29.48
CA ASP A 258 -9.85 -9.38 -28.46
C ASP A 258 -8.98 -9.51 -27.20
N ILE A 259 -9.04 -8.47 -26.36
CA ILE A 259 -8.29 -8.38 -25.11
C ILE A 259 -8.73 -9.47 -24.12
N VAL A 260 -10.00 -9.87 -24.14
CA VAL A 260 -10.50 -10.91 -23.23
C VAL A 260 -9.86 -12.25 -23.52
N THR A 261 -9.78 -12.63 -24.80
CA THR A 261 -9.07 -13.85 -25.21
C THR A 261 -7.58 -13.76 -24.87
N LEU A 262 -6.93 -12.63 -25.13
CA LEU A 262 -5.52 -12.41 -24.75
C LEU A 262 -5.30 -12.61 -23.24
N VAL A 263 -6.18 -12.08 -22.40
CA VAL A 263 -6.11 -12.24 -20.94
C VAL A 263 -6.27 -13.70 -20.53
N ARG A 264 -7.22 -14.43 -21.14
CA ARG A 264 -7.41 -15.87 -20.86
C ARG A 264 -6.15 -16.68 -21.25
N ASP A 265 -5.56 -16.38 -22.40
CA ASP A 265 -4.34 -17.03 -22.86
C ASP A 265 -3.14 -16.70 -21.96
N ALA A 266 -3.02 -15.44 -21.53
CA ALA A 266 -1.99 -15.00 -20.60
C ALA A 266 -2.09 -15.69 -19.23
N LEU A 267 -3.31 -15.85 -18.70
CA LEU A 267 -3.55 -16.58 -17.46
C LEU A 267 -3.16 -18.06 -17.59
N ALA A 268 -3.58 -18.71 -18.68
CA ALA A 268 -3.21 -20.10 -18.96
C ALA A 268 -1.69 -20.25 -19.06
N ARG A 269 -1.03 -19.34 -19.79
CA ARG A 269 0.42 -19.34 -19.95
C ARG A 269 1.15 -19.07 -18.64
N SER A 270 0.66 -18.16 -17.81
CA SER A 270 1.27 -17.83 -16.53
C SER A 270 1.29 -19.03 -15.56
N ARG A 271 0.31 -19.92 -15.63
CA ARG A 271 0.32 -21.18 -14.87
C ARG A 271 1.45 -22.13 -15.29
N GLU A 272 1.86 -22.08 -16.56
CA GLU A 272 2.99 -22.87 -17.07
C GLU A 272 4.35 -22.23 -16.76
N LEU A 273 4.38 -20.90 -16.64
CA LEU A 273 5.57 -20.13 -16.36
C LEU A 273 5.81 -20.07 -14.84
N GLY A 274 6.87 -20.72 -14.36
CA GLY A 274 7.30 -20.57 -12.97
C GLY A 274 7.80 -19.16 -12.64
N ARG A 275 8.05 -18.89 -11.36
CA ARG A 275 8.70 -17.64 -10.92
C ARG A 275 10.20 -17.66 -11.29
N VAL A 276 10.72 -16.52 -11.74
CA VAL A 276 12.15 -16.33 -12.05
C VAL A 276 12.64 -15.07 -11.33
N PRO A 277 13.78 -15.05 -10.61
CA PRO A 277 14.27 -13.85 -9.91
C PRO A 277 14.45 -12.63 -10.84
N LEU A 278 14.10 -11.43 -10.35
CA LEU A 278 14.38 -10.14 -10.99
C LEU A 278 15.81 -9.73 -10.62
N GLN A 279 16.67 -9.47 -11.61
CA GLN A 279 18.02 -8.97 -11.36
C GLN A 279 18.04 -7.45 -11.44
N LEU A 280 18.29 -6.77 -10.32
CA LEU A 280 18.45 -5.31 -10.25
C LEU A 280 19.89 -4.96 -9.87
N SER A 281 20.29 -3.71 -10.08
CA SER A 281 21.64 -3.21 -9.72
C SER A 281 21.99 -3.36 -8.24
N ILE A 282 20.97 -3.42 -7.38
CA ILE A 282 21.10 -3.58 -5.93
C ILE A 282 21.01 -5.04 -5.46
N GLY A 283 20.81 -5.99 -6.38
CA GLY A 283 20.73 -7.43 -6.10
C GLY A 283 19.54 -8.15 -6.77
N ALA A 284 19.37 -9.43 -6.48
CA ALA A 284 18.25 -10.24 -6.97
C ALA A 284 17.00 -10.06 -6.10
N PHE A 285 15.87 -9.77 -6.74
CA PHE A 285 14.54 -9.62 -6.14
C PHE A 285 13.62 -10.77 -6.57
N HIS A 286 12.51 -10.93 -5.86
CA HIS A 286 11.48 -11.90 -6.24
C HIS A 286 10.81 -11.51 -7.54
N GLY A 287 10.77 -12.45 -8.49
CA GLY A 287 9.96 -12.29 -9.68
C GLY A 287 8.47 -12.50 -9.45
N PHE A 288 7.71 -12.12 -10.46
CA PHE A 288 6.26 -12.23 -10.51
C PHE A 288 5.84 -13.68 -10.75
N GLY A 289 4.72 -14.08 -10.15
CA GLY A 289 4.07 -15.38 -10.33
C GLY A 289 2.63 -15.24 -10.81
N PHE A 290 1.90 -16.37 -10.86
CA PHE A 290 0.53 -16.41 -11.34
C PHE A 290 -0.40 -15.40 -10.65
N ALA A 291 -0.36 -15.31 -9.32
CA ALA A 291 -1.20 -14.37 -8.58
C ALA A 291 -0.94 -12.89 -8.96
N ASP A 292 0.32 -12.54 -9.22
CA ASP A 292 0.69 -11.17 -9.62
C ASP A 292 0.15 -10.85 -11.03
N VAL A 293 0.28 -11.81 -11.96
CA VAL A 293 -0.28 -11.72 -13.32
C VAL A 293 -1.80 -11.67 -13.30
N ALA A 294 -2.44 -12.54 -12.52
CA ALA A 294 -3.89 -12.62 -12.40
C ALA A 294 -4.49 -11.31 -11.88
N GLN A 295 -3.83 -10.67 -10.91
CA GLN A 295 -4.26 -9.37 -10.41
C GLN A 295 -4.16 -8.24 -11.45
N THR A 296 -3.18 -8.29 -12.36
CA THR A 296 -3.10 -7.34 -13.49
C THR A 296 -4.18 -7.65 -14.53
N CYS A 297 -4.45 -8.92 -14.81
CA CYS A 297 -5.56 -9.35 -15.66
C CYS A 297 -6.94 -8.90 -15.14
N VAL A 298 -7.17 -8.95 -13.82
CA VAL A 298 -8.40 -8.40 -13.22
C VAL A 298 -8.51 -6.90 -13.51
N ARG A 299 -7.43 -6.12 -13.34
CA ARG A 299 -7.42 -4.67 -13.63
C ARG A 299 -7.77 -4.36 -15.09
N LEU A 300 -7.14 -5.09 -16.02
CA LEU A 300 -7.42 -4.99 -17.46
C LEU A 300 -8.90 -5.19 -17.79
N ILE A 301 -9.49 -6.24 -17.23
CA ILE A 301 -10.87 -6.63 -17.53
C ILE A 301 -11.87 -5.70 -16.82
N ASP A 302 -11.52 -5.25 -15.62
CA ASP A 302 -12.30 -4.26 -14.88
C ASP A 302 -12.38 -2.92 -15.63
N ALA A 303 -11.30 -2.50 -16.30
CA ALA A 303 -11.32 -1.31 -17.17
C ALA A 303 -12.24 -1.46 -18.39
N LEU A 304 -12.50 -2.69 -18.85
CA LEU A 304 -13.36 -3.02 -19.99
C LEU A 304 -14.74 -3.55 -19.59
N ARG A 305 -15.07 -3.56 -18.29
CA ARG A 305 -16.22 -4.27 -17.73
C ARG A 305 -17.56 -3.93 -18.37
N TYR A 306 -17.75 -2.69 -18.83
CA TYR A 306 -18.98 -2.27 -19.48
C TYR A 306 -19.00 -2.52 -21.00
N HIS A 307 -17.85 -2.77 -21.62
CA HIS A 307 -17.77 -3.11 -23.05
C HIS A 307 -18.12 -4.58 -23.31
N CYS A 308 -17.69 -5.47 -22.42
CA CYS A 308 -17.90 -6.92 -22.51
C CYS A 308 -18.38 -7.50 -21.16
N PRO A 309 -19.59 -7.14 -20.69
CA PRO A 309 -20.05 -7.48 -19.35
C PRO A 309 -20.17 -8.99 -19.10
N ASP A 310 -20.56 -9.77 -20.11
CA ASP A 310 -20.69 -11.23 -20.00
C ASP A 310 -19.34 -11.89 -19.78
N GLU A 311 -18.38 -11.56 -20.64
CA GLU A 311 -17.07 -12.17 -20.63
C GLU A 311 -16.25 -11.70 -19.43
N ALA A 312 -16.42 -10.43 -19.03
CA ALA A 312 -15.85 -9.88 -17.81
C ALA A 312 -16.40 -10.59 -16.57
N PHE A 313 -17.72 -10.73 -16.44
CA PHE A 313 -18.33 -11.43 -15.30
C PHE A 313 -17.88 -12.90 -15.25
N ALA A 314 -17.86 -13.59 -16.39
CA ALA A 314 -17.41 -14.98 -16.45
C ALA A 314 -15.95 -15.12 -16.01
N LEU A 315 -15.04 -14.29 -16.52
CA LEU A 315 -13.63 -14.35 -16.17
C LEU A 315 -13.36 -13.97 -14.71
N LEU A 316 -14.02 -12.92 -14.20
CA LEU A 316 -13.90 -12.54 -12.79
C LEU A 316 -14.48 -13.62 -11.87
N ALA A 317 -15.58 -14.27 -12.27
CA ALA A 317 -16.12 -15.40 -11.53
C ALA A 317 -15.19 -16.62 -11.55
N ASP A 318 -14.47 -16.87 -12.65
CA ASP A 318 -13.42 -17.90 -12.72
C ASP A 318 -12.27 -17.58 -11.75
N LEU A 319 -11.77 -16.34 -11.77
CA LEU A 319 -10.68 -15.89 -10.90
C LEU A 319 -11.08 -15.84 -9.42
N ALA A 320 -12.35 -15.57 -9.11
CA ALA A 320 -12.88 -15.63 -7.74
C ALA A 320 -12.92 -17.05 -7.15
N ARG A 321 -12.69 -18.09 -7.96
CA ARG A 321 -12.60 -19.49 -7.53
C ARG A 321 -11.15 -19.98 -7.34
N GLU A 322 -10.16 -19.17 -7.68
CA GLU A 322 -8.75 -19.52 -7.46
C GLU A 322 -8.43 -19.63 -5.97
N ASP A 323 -7.47 -20.46 -5.57
CA ASP A 323 -7.15 -20.67 -4.15
C ASP A 323 -6.43 -19.46 -3.50
N ASP A 324 -5.89 -18.54 -4.31
CA ASP A 324 -5.16 -17.36 -3.83
C ASP A 324 -6.11 -16.27 -3.30
N PRO A 325 -6.08 -15.93 -2.00
CA PRO A 325 -7.02 -14.97 -1.41
C PRO A 325 -6.96 -13.57 -2.01
N ALA A 326 -5.78 -13.11 -2.46
CA ALA A 326 -5.62 -11.79 -3.05
C ALA A 326 -6.24 -11.72 -4.46
N VAL A 327 -6.12 -12.81 -5.23
CA VAL A 327 -6.83 -12.94 -6.51
C VAL A 327 -8.34 -13.00 -6.30
N GLN A 328 -8.81 -13.79 -5.33
CA GLN A 328 -10.24 -13.86 -4.99
C GLN A 328 -10.81 -12.49 -4.62
N GLU A 329 -10.16 -11.77 -3.69
CA GLU A 329 -10.61 -10.46 -3.22
C GLU A 329 -10.68 -9.45 -4.38
N LYS A 330 -9.64 -9.40 -5.21
CA LYS A 330 -9.60 -8.46 -6.34
C LYS A 330 -10.66 -8.79 -7.39
N ALA A 331 -10.88 -10.07 -7.69
CA ALA A 331 -11.89 -10.53 -8.64
C ALA A 331 -13.32 -10.25 -8.16
N LEU A 332 -13.62 -10.53 -6.89
CA LEU A 332 -14.91 -10.17 -6.27
C LEU A 332 -15.11 -8.65 -6.23
N GLY A 333 -14.03 -7.87 -6.03
CA GLY A 333 -14.05 -6.41 -6.15
C GLY A 333 -14.41 -5.92 -7.57
N GLY A 334 -13.90 -6.59 -8.61
CA GLY A 334 -14.29 -6.33 -10.00
C GLY A 334 -15.76 -6.67 -10.27
N ILE A 335 -16.26 -7.79 -9.76
CA ILE A 335 -17.67 -8.18 -9.87
C ILE A 335 -18.57 -7.14 -9.20
N ARG A 336 -18.16 -6.63 -8.03
CA ARG A 336 -18.86 -5.54 -7.33
C ARG A 336 -18.99 -4.30 -8.22
N ARG A 337 -17.88 -3.80 -8.76
CA ARG A 337 -17.86 -2.62 -9.65
C ARG A 337 -18.58 -2.81 -10.98
N LEU A 338 -18.68 -4.04 -11.47
CA LEU A 338 -19.48 -4.37 -12.66
C LEU A 338 -20.99 -4.37 -12.34
N SER A 339 -21.37 -4.75 -11.12
CA SER A 339 -22.77 -4.92 -10.70
C SER A 339 -23.39 -3.66 -10.09
N GLU A 340 -22.57 -2.76 -9.55
CA GLU A 340 -23.01 -1.51 -8.93
C GLU A 340 -23.69 -0.56 -9.92
N TYR A 341 -24.47 0.36 -9.38
CA TYR A 341 -25.11 1.41 -10.16
C TYR A 341 -24.18 2.61 -10.31
N ASN A 342 -23.45 2.66 -11.43
CA ASN A 342 -22.65 3.83 -11.80
C ASN A 342 -23.49 4.87 -12.54
N LEU A 343 -23.47 6.14 -12.10
CA LEU A 343 -24.30 7.22 -12.68
C LEU A 343 -24.08 7.42 -14.18
N ASP A 344 -22.82 7.44 -14.64
CA ASP A 344 -22.50 7.73 -16.04
C ASP A 344 -22.93 6.57 -16.95
N VAL A 345 -22.83 5.34 -16.44
CA VAL A 345 -23.32 4.14 -17.13
C VAL A 345 -24.85 4.15 -17.19
N LEU A 346 -25.53 4.43 -16.07
CA LEU A 346 -26.98 4.55 -16.03
C LEU A 346 -27.50 5.60 -17.02
N GLN A 347 -26.82 6.74 -17.15
CA GLN A 347 -27.21 7.78 -18.11
C GLN A 347 -27.01 7.36 -19.58
N THR A 348 -26.14 6.39 -19.85
CA THR A 348 -25.77 5.98 -21.20
C THR A 348 -26.55 4.75 -21.68
N VAL A 349 -26.72 3.75 -20.81
CA VAL A 349 -27.30 2.44 -21.15
C VAL A 349 -28.40 1.99 -20.18
N ASP A 350 -28.89 2.89 -19.32
CA ASP A 350 -29.84 2.57 -18.25
C ASP A 350 -29.38 1.34 -17.45
N TYR A 351 -30.25 0.35 -17.29
CA TYR A 351 -30.02 -0.88 -16.53
C TYR A 351 -29.53 -2.06 -17.39
N ALA A 352 -29.08 -1.83 -18.63
CA ALA A 352 -28.74 -2.90 -19.57
C ALA A 352 -27.66 -3.85 -19.03
N VAL A 353 -26.66 -3.32 -18.31
CA VAL A 353 -25.59 -4.12 -17.69
C VAL A 353 -26.18 -5.07 -16.63
N GLN A 354 -26.98 -4.55 -15.70
CA GLN A 354 -27.58 -5.35 -14.63
C GLN A 354 -28.58 -6.39 -15.18
N ILE A 355 -29.39 -6.01 -16.17
CA ILE A 355 -30.30 -6.94 -16.86
C ILE A 355 -29.51 -8.11 -17.47
N ARG A 356 -28.36 -7.81 -18.09
CA ARG A 356 -27.52 -8.84 -18.69
C ARG A 356 -26.88 -9.76 -17.65
N LEU A 357 -26.39 -9.21 -16.54
CA LEU A 357 -25.88 -10.00 -15.43
C LEU A 357 -26.96 -10.93 -14.84
N CYS A 358 -28.21 -10.45 -14.72
CA CYS A 358 -29.33 -11.31 -14.34
C CYS A 358 -29.53 -12.46 -15.34
N GLU A 359 -29.48 -12.21 -16.65
CA GLU A 359 -29.61 -13.26 -17.68
C GLU A 359 -28.50 -14.32 -17.57
N VAL A 360 -27.24 -13.88 -17.34
CA VAL A 360 -26.11 -14.78 -17.17
C VAL A 360 -26.29 -15.67 -15.94
N MET A 361 -26.60 -15.09 -14.78
CA MET A 361 -26.78 -15.84 -13.53
C MET A 361 -28.02 -16.75 -13.54
N GLU A 362 -29.10 -16.33 -14.20
CA GLU A 362 -30.29 -17.17 -14.39
C GLU A 362 -30.00 -18.37 -15.31
N GLY A 363 -29.09 -18.20 -16.28
CA GLY A 363 -28.67 -19.25 -17.21
C GLY A 363 -27.75 -20.31 -16.60
N TRP A 364 -27.12 -20.05 -15.44
CA TRP A 364 -26.24 -21.01 -14.76
C TRP A 364 -26.99 -22.27 -14.33
N ALA A 365 -26.39 -23.45 -14.53
CA ALA A 365 -26.86 -24.70 -13.95
C ALA A 365 -26.64 -24.71 -12.42
N ASP A 366 -27.32 -25.60 -11.69
CA ASP A 366 -27.20 -25.67 -10.22
C ASP A 366 -25.75 -25.91 -9.77
N ALA A 367 -24.96 -26.69 -10.52
CA ALA A 367 -23.54 -26.89 -10.25
C ALA A 367 -22.71 -25.60 -10.40
N GLU A 368 -23.07 -24.73 -11.34
CA GLU A 368 -22.42 -23.43 -11.56
C GLU A 368 -22.83 -22.41 -10.49
N VAL A 369 -24.07 -22.48 -10.00
CA VAL A 369 -24.54 -21.69 -8.84
C VAL A 369 -23.75 -22.05 -7.58
N VAL A 370 -23.49 -23.35 -7.34
CA VAL A 370 -22.67 -23.78 -6.20
C VAL A 370 -21.21 -23.33 -6.37
N SER A 371 -20.60 -23.58 -7.53
CA SER A 371 -19.18 -23.24 -7.74
C SER A 371 -18.94 -21.73 -7.85
N GLY A 372 -19.90 -20.95 -8.34
CA GLY A 372 -19.85 -19.49 -8.47
C GLY A 372 -20.59 -18.72 -7.37
N PHE A 373 -20.89 -19.38 -6.24
CA PHE A 373 -21.78 -18.86 -5.20
C PHE A 373 -21.40 -17.44 -4.71
N ASN A 374 -20.13 -17.22 -4.36
CA ASN A 374 -19.68 -15.91 -3.86
C ASN A 374 -19.84 -14.81 -4.92
N SER A 375 -19.54 -15.09 -6.18
CA SER A 375 -19.68 -14.15 -7.30
C SER A 375 -21.13 -13.73 -7.51
N LEU A 376 -22.04 -14.70 -7.48
CA LEU A 376 -23.48 -14.49 -7.61
C LEU A 376 -24.03 -13.66 -6.44
N VAL A 377 -23.64 -13.99 -5.20
CA VAL A 377 -24.08 -13.26 -4.01
C VAL A 377 -23.60 -11.81 -4.03
N VAL A 378 -22.34 -11.56 -4.38
CA VAL A 378 -21.78 -10.19 -4.48
C VAL A 378 -22.53 -9.39 -5.55
N ALA A 379 -22.70 -9.94 -6.76
CA ALA A 379 -23.39 -9.24 -7.84
C ALA A 379 -24.85 -8.92 -7.49
N ALA A 380 -25.61 -9.92 -7.05
CA ALA A 380 -27.02 -9.75 -6.73
C ALA A 380 -27.24 -8.79 -5.55
N LYS A 381 -26.35 -8.78 -4.56
CA LYS A 381 -26.39 -7.82 -3.45
C LYS A 381 -26.23 -6.39 -3.94
N GLU A 382 -25.25 -6.09 -4.79
CA GLU A 382 -25.06 -4.73 -5.33
C GLU A 382 -26.25 -4.29 -6.20
N MET A 383 -26.83 -5.19 -6.98
CA MET A 383 -28.04 -4.88 -7.77
C MET A 383 -29.30 -4.66 -6.91
N LEU A 384 -29.29 -5.09 -5.65
CA LEU A 384 -30.35 -4.78 -4.67
C LEU A 384 -30.13 -3.44 -3.94
N ASN A 385 -29.02 -2.75 -4.15
CA ASN A 385 -28.78 -1.43 -3.57
C ASN A 385 -29.75 -0.39 -4.16
N PRO A 386 -30.42 0.46 -3.36
CA PRO A 386 -31.34 1.49 -3.85
C PRO A 386 -30.67 2.80 -4.31
N SER A 387 -29.33 2.86 -4.32
CA SER A 387 -28.55 4.07 -4.61
C SER A 387 -27.53 3.84 -5.72
N PHE A 388 -27.12 4.94 -6.36
CA PHE A 388 -26.02 4.98 -7.31
C PHE A 388 -24.83 5.75 -6.75
N GLU A 389 -23.66 5.49 -7.32
CA GLU A 389 -22.45 6.27 -7.14
C GLU A 389 -21.88 6.68 -8.50
N GLY A 390 -21.03 7.69 -8.52
CA GLY A 390 -20.39 8.16 -9.74
C GLY A 390 -19.27 9.13 -9.38
N ALA A 391 -18.22 9.13 -10.18
CA ALA A 391 -17.11 10.03 -9.95
C ALA A 391 -16.51 10.46 -11.27
N ALA A 392 -16.33 11.77 -11.45
CA ALA A 392 -15.80 12.34 -12.67
C ALA A 392 -14.93 13.55 -12.39
N MET A 393 -13.87 13.72 -13.18
CA MET A 393 -13.18 15.00 -13.33
C MET A 393 -14.08 15.92 -14.14
N VAL A 394 -14.47 17.06 -13.59
CA VAL A 394 -15.34 18.05 -14.26
C VAL A 394 -14.50 19.05 -15.04
N ASP A 395 -13.35 19.43 -14.48
CA ASP A 395 -12.30 20.21 -15.11
C ASP A 395 -10.94 19.75 -14.54
N ALA A 396 -9.86 20.46 -14.87
CA ALA A 396 -8.51 20.07 -14.45
C ALA A 396 -8.24 20.18 -12.93
N ASP A 397 -9.04 20.98 -12.23
CA ASP A 397 -8.85 21.31 -10.82
C ASP A 397 -10.00 20.76 -9.95
N SER A 398 -11.07 20.21 -10.55
CA SER A 398 -12.24 19.72 -9.83
C SER A 398 -12.59 18.26 -10.14
N PHE A 399 -12.67 17.47 -9.06
CA PHE A 399 -13.19 16.12 -9.05
C PHE A 399 -14.53 16.10 -8.31
N THR A 400 -15.57 15.56 -8.94
CA THR A 400 -16.90 15.47 -8.33
C THR A 400 -17.26 14.01 -8.09
N ILE A 401 -17.52 13.68 -6.83
CA ILE A 401 -18.18 12.43 -6.44
C ILE A 401 -19.68 12.72 -6.33
N ARG A 402 -20.49 11.89 -6.97
CA ARG A 402 -21.95 11.97 -6.97
C ARG A 402 -22.51 10.68 -6.39
N SER A 403 -23.47 10.81 -5.49
CA SER A 403 -24.22 9.69 -4.95
C SER A 403 -25.66 10.13 -4.73
N GLY A 404 -26.61 9.22 -4.90
CA GLY A 404 -28.02 9.55 -4.75
C GLY A 404 -28.94 8.35 -4.88
N PRO A 405 -30.26 8.56 -4.69
CA PRO A 405 -31.24 7.51 -4.88
C PRO A 405 -31.41 7.19 -6.36
N LEU A 406 -31.66 5.91 -6.67
CA LEU A 406 -32.08 5.49 -8.00
C LEU A 406 -33.47 6.04 -8.35
N LEU A 407 -33.75 6.17 -9.64
CA LEU A 407 -35.09 6.54 -10.12
C LEU A 407 -35.97 5.29 -10.18
N GLY A 408 -37.18 5.38 -9.59
CA GLY A 408 -38.17 4.31 -9.70
C GLY A 408 -38.61 4.10 -11.15
N SER A 409 -38.39 2.89 -11.68
CA SER A 409 -38.73 2.50 -13.05
C SER A 409 -39.08 1.01 -13.14
N ASP A 410 -39.79 0.62 -14.22
CA ASP A 410 -40.12 -0.79 -14.47
C ASP A 410 -38.86 -1.65 -14.68
N GLN A 411 -37.80 -1.08 -15.29
CA GLN A 411 -36.52 -1.77 -15.47
C GLN A 411 -35.82 -2.03 -14.13
N LEU A 412 -35.78 -1.03 -13.23
CA LEU A 412 -35.23 -1.21 -11.89
C LEU A 412 -36.04 -2.25 -11.10
N ALA A 413 -37.37 -2.22 -11.22
CA ALA A 413 -38.23 -3.21 -10.59
C ALA A 413 -37.92 -4.64 -11.08
N ASP A 414 -37.72 -4.81 -12.39
CA ASP A 414 -37.35 -6.09 -12.98
C ASP A 414 -35.97 -6.59 -12.49
N VAL A 415 -34.93 -5.74 -12.54
CA VAL A 415 -33.58 -6.07 -12.08
C VAL A 415 -33.60 -6.52 -10.61
N ARG A 416 -34.29 -5.79 -9.75
CA ARG A 416 -34.36 -6.13 -8.32
C ARG A 416 -35.11 -7.43 -8.06
N ALA A 417 -36.24 -7.65 -8.73
CA ALA A 417 -37.02 -8.88 -8.60
C ALA A 417 -36.22 -10.10 -9.11
N ARG A 418 -35.53 -9.97 -10.24
CA ARG A 418 -34.63 -11.01 -10.78
C ARG A 418 -33.46 -11.30 -9.85
N SER A 419 -32.81 -10.27 -9.31
CA SER A 419 -31.72 -10.41 -8.34
C SER A 419 -32.15 -11.14 -7.07
N ALA A 420 -33.32 -10.78 -6.51
CA ALA A 420 -33.90 -11.47 -5.36
C ALA A 420 -34.22 -12.95 -5.68
N ARG A 421 -34.78 -13.23 -6.86
CA ARG A 421 -35.08 -14.61 -7.30
C ARG A 421 -33.83 -15.46 -7.50
N VAL A 422 -32.75 -14.89 -8.04
CA VAL A 422 -31.45 -15.57 -8.20
C VAL A 422 -30.87 -15.93 -6.84
N LEU A 423 -30.95 -15.04 -5.86
CA LEU A 423 -30.56 -15.31 -4.47
C LEU A 423 -31.43 -16.42 -3.85
N VAL A 424 -32.76 -16.34 -3.97
CA VAL A 424 -33.67 -17.40 -3.49
C VAL A 424 -33.38 -18.75 -4.14
N ARG A 425 -33.07 -18.77 -5.44
CA ARG A 425 -32.62 -20.00 -6.12
C ARG A 425 -31.32 -20.52 -5.52
N ALA A 426 -30.33 -19.65 -5.32
CA ALA A 426 -29.06 -20.03 -4.70
C ALA A 426 -29.27 -20.68 -3.33
N TYR A 427 -30.16 -20.13 -2.49
CA TYR A 427 -30.52 -20.69 -1.19
C TYR A 427 -31.01 -22.15 -1.27
N GLU A 428 -31.87 -22.47 -2.25
CA GLU A 428 -32.42 -23.82 -2.41
C GLU A 428 -31.38 -24.83 -2.92
N VAL A 429 -30.37 -24.35 -3.65
CA VAL A 429 -29.32 -25.18 -4.25
C VAL A 429 -28.16 -25.43 -3.27
N VAL A 430 -27.79 -24.44 -2.44
CA VAL A 430 -26.73 -24.62 -1.44
C VAL A 430 -27.19 -25.51 -0.28
N GLY A 431 -26.31 -26.39 0.17
CA GLY A 431 -26.62 -27.41 1.17
C GLY A 431 -26.32 -27.00 2.60
N ASP A 432 -25.35 -26.11 2.81
CA ASP A 432 -24.84 -25.74 4.13
C ASP A 432 -25.48 -24.46 4.68
N VAL A 433 -25.56 -24.38 6.00
CA VAL A 433 -26.16 -23.23 6.72
C VAL A 433 -25.36 -21.93 6.50
N PRO A 434 -24.00 -21.90 6.55
CA PRO A 434 -23.24 -20.69 6.28
C PRO A 434 -23.50 -20.05 4.92
N ALA A 435 -23.58 -20.85 3.84
CA ALA A 435 -23.94 -20.34 2.52
C ALA A 435 -25.37 -19.81 2.49
N ARG A 436 -26.33 -20.51 3.11
CA ARG A 436 -27.72 -20.03 3.21
C ARG A 436 -27.83 -18.72 3.99
N LEU A 437 -27.03 -18.55 5.04
CA LEU A 437 -26.98 -17.31 5.84
C LEU A 437 -26.50 -16.13 4.99
N LYS A 438 -25.41 -16.31 4.22
CA LYS A 438 -24.93 -15.29 3.26
C LYS A 438 -26.00 -14.84 2.26
N VAL A 439 -26.88 -15.76 1.83
CA VAL A 439 -28.02 -15.40 0.97
C VAL A 439 -29.04 -14.54 1.72
N VAL A 440 -29.43 -14.95 2.93
CA VAL A 440 -30.38 -14.18 3.75
C VAL A 440 -29.83 -12.78 4.04
N GLU A 441 -28.54 -12.66 4.34
CA GLU A 441 -27.87 -11.37 4.52
C GLU A 441 -27.86 -10.52 3.24
N ALA A 442 -27.60 -11.12 2.08
CA ALA A 442 -27.64 -10.41 0.79
C ALA A 442 -29.06 -9.92 0.45
N LEU A 443 -30.09 -10.74 0.72
CA LEU A 443 -31.50 -10.34 0.55
C LEU A 443 -31.87 -9.16 1.47
N SER A 444 -31.22 -8.98 2.61
CA SER A 444 -31.46 -7.83 3.50
C SER A 444 -31.26 -6.49 2.77
N GLU A 445 -30.32 -6.42 1.83
CA GLU A 445 -30.07 -5.22 1.01
C GLU A 445 -31.31 -4.83 0.20
N GLY A 446 -32.06 -5.83 -0.28
CA GLY A 446 -33.30 -5.65 -1.04
C GLY A 446 -34.43 -4.99 -0.23
N THR A 447 -34.34 -4.99 1.10
CA THR A 447 -35.33 -4.42 2.02
C THR A 447 -34.98 -3.00 2.50
N ARG A 448 -33.75 -2.55 2.24
CA ARG A 448 -33.23 -1.26 2.72
C ARG A 448 -33.86 -0.08 1.98
N ALA A 449 -33.93 1.05 2.68
CA ALA A 449 -34.28 2.33 2.08
C ALA A 449 -33.02 3.02 1.56
N SER A 450 -33.18 3.92 0.59
CA SER A 450 -32.09 4.83 0.22
C SER A 450 -31.73 5.73 1.41
N HIS A 451 -30.43 5.90 1.66
CA HIS A 451 -29.93 6.83 2.66
C HIS A 451 -30.13 8.31 2.25
N TRP A 452 -30.36 8.57 0.96
CA TRP A 452 -30.48 9.91 0.36
C TRP A 452 -31.94 10.40 0.21
N GLY A 453 -32.91 9.66 0.76
CA GLY A 453 -34.34 9.84 0.49
C GLY A 453 -34.80 9.09 -0.76
N SER A 454 -36.11 9.03 -0.99
CA SER A 454 -36.74 8.25 -2.06
C SER A 454 -37.88 9.04 -2.72
N SER A 455 -38.11 8.80 -4.01
CA SER A 455 -39.36 9.23 -4.67
C SER A 455 -40.47 8.22 -4.40
N ASP A 456 -41.73 8.62 -4.61
CA ASP A 456 -42.88 7.72 -4.46
C ASP A 456 -42.77 6.51 -5.39
N GLU A 457 -42.24 6.69 -6.60
CA GLU A 457 -42.00 5.60 -7.56
C GLU A 457 -40.90 4.65 -7.07
N LEU A 458 -39.81 5.17 -6.53
CA LEU A 458 -38.75 4.32 -5.96
C LEU A 458 -39.30 3.54 -4.76
N ASP A 459 -40.06 4.17 -3.87
CA ASP A 459 -40.64 3.49 -2.72
C ASP A 459 -41.62 2.38 -3.13
N GLN A 460 -42.36 2.53 -4.23
CA GLN A 460 -43.18 1.46 -4.79
C GLN A 460 -42.32 0.27 -5.25
N VAL A 461 -41.20 0.53 -5.94
CA VAL A 461 -40.26 -0.51 -6.38
C VAL A 461 -39.63 -1.24 -5.18
N LEU A 462 -39.19 -0.49 -4.16
CA LEU A 462 -38.61 -1.05 -2.94
C LEU A 462 -39.63 -1.87 -2.15
N ALA A 463 -40.88 -1.39 -2.04
CA ALA A 463 -41.97 -2.12 -1.40
C ALA A 463 -42.32 -3.41 -2.14
N ALA A 464 -42.32 -3.41 -3.47
CA ALA A 464 -42.56 -4.61 -4.28
C ALA A 464 -41.48 -5.68 -4.04
N THR A 465 -40.20 -5.28 -4.10
CA THR A 465 -39.06 -6.17 -3.82
C THR A 465 -39.14 -6.73 -2.39
N THR A 466 -39.42 -5.87 -1.40
CA THR A 466 -39.55 -6.25 0.01
C THR A 466 -40.70 -7.25 0.21
N ARG A 467 -41.78 -7.14 -0.55
CA ARG A 467 -42.91 -8.08 -0.48
C ARG A 467 -42.52 -9.49 -0.95
N GLU A 468 -41.71 -9.60 -2.00
CA GLU A 468 -41.20 -10.89 -2.47
C GLU A 468 -40.27 -11.53 -1.43
N ILE A 469 -39.34 -10.75 -0.88
CA ILE A 469 -38.37 -11.20 0.13
C ILE A 469 -39.07 -11.65 1.41
N THR A 470 -40.02 -10.85 1.92
CA THR A 470 -40.77 -11.22 3.12
C THR A 470 -41.72 -12.40 2.89
N ALA A 471 -42.22 -12.61 1.68
CA ALA A 471 -42.97 -13.83 1.33
C ALA A 471 -42.08 -15.07 1.37
N PHE A 472 -40.83 -14.97 0.91
CA PHE A 472 -39.83 -16.01 1.07
C PHE A 472 -39.52 -16.28 2.55
N TYR A 473 -39.31 -15.24 3.36
CA TYR A 473 -39.12 -15.38 4.81
C TYR A 473 -40.32 -16.06 5.49
N ALA A 474 -41.54 -15.68 5.11
CA ALA A 474 -42.75 -16.34 5.59
C ALA A 474 -42.79 -17.83 5.24
N ALA A 475 -42.28 -18.21 4.06
CA ALA A 475 -42.18 -19.61 3.66
C ALA A 475 -41.11 -20.35 4.48
N LEU A 476 -39.95 -19.72 4.73
CA LEU A 476 -38.88 -20.28 5.56
C LEU A 476 -39.33 -20.51 7.01
N SER A 477 -40.01 -19.54 7.62
CA SER A 477 -40.46 -19.64 9.02
C SER A 477 -41.53 -20.70 9.25
N ARG A 478 -42.19 -21.20 8.20
CA ARG A 478 -43.17 -22.31 8.28
C ARG A 478 -42.56 -23.68 7.98
N ARG A 479 -41.34 -23.74 7.47
CA ARG A 479 -40.64 -25.01 7.24
C ARG A 479 -40.14 -25.54 8.59
N PRO A 480 -40.56 -26.75 9.01
CA PRO A 480 -40.20 -27.31 10.32
C PRO A 480 -38.70 -27.68 10.43
N ASP A 481 -38.01 -27.78 9.30
CA ASP A 481 -36.60 -28.14 9.16
C ASP A 481 -35.67 -26.93 8.99
N THR A 482 -36.18 -25.69 9.06
CA THR A 482 -35.34 -24.49 8.97
C THR A 482 -34.45 -24.36 10.19
N ASP A 483 -33.14 -24.22 9.96
CA ASP A 483 -32.15 -24.00 11.02
C ASP A 483 -32.43 -22.70 11.81
N GLY A 484 -32.19 -22.76 13.12
CA GLY A 484 -32.44 -21.65 14.04
C GLY A 484 -31.67 -20.37 13.69
N HIS A 485 -30.45 -20.46 13.14
CA HIS A 485 -29.65 -19.30 12.72
C HIS A 485 -30.32 -18.56 11.57
N LEU A 486 -30.93 -19.28 10.64
CA LEU A 486 -31.65 -18.70 9.52
C LEU A 486 -32.92 -17.99 9.99
N LEU A 487 -33.63 -18.59 10.96
CA LEU A 487 -34.80 -17.95 11.58
C LEU A 487 -34.40 -16.70 12.39
N LEU A 488 -33.26 -16.73 13.07
CA LEU A 488 -32.70 -15.58 13.79
C LEU A 488 -32.36 -14.43 12.84
N ALA A 489 -31.64 -14.71 11.75
CA ALA A 489 -31.33 -13.73 10.72
C ALA A 489 -32.59 -13.15 10.06
N VAL A 490 -33.63 -13.97 9.87
CA VAL A 490 -34.94 -13.50 9.41
C VAL A 490 -35.59 -12.57 10.44
N GLU A 491 -35.69 -12.96 11.71
CA GLU A 491 -36.29 -12.12 12.76
C GLU A 491 -35.58 -10.76 12.86
N GLU A 492 -34.25 -10.74 12.80
CA GLU A 492 -33.46 -9.51 12.80
C GLU A 492 -33.81 -8.57 11.66
N GLN A 493 -34.03 -9.11 10.46
CA GLN A 493 -34.42 -8.32 9.31
C GLN A 493 -35.86 -7.83 9.39
N LEU A 494 -36.79 -8.66 9.88
CA LEU A 494 -38.20 -8.27 10.02
C LEU A 494 -38.36 -7.07 10.94
N TYR A 495 -37.55 -6.98 12.00
CA TYR A 495 -37.53 -5.81 12.87
C TYR A 495 -37.29 -4.50 12.10
N TRP A 496 -36.27 -4.46 11.23
CA TRP A 496 -35.98 -3.28 10.41
C TRP A 496 -37.07 -3.00 9.37
N VAL A 497 -37.63 -4.06 8.77
CA VAL A 497 -38.75 -3.96 7.83
C VAL A 497 -39.99 -3.37 8.51
N ARG A 498 -40.33 -3.79 9.75
CA ARG A 498 -41.50 -3.31 10.51
C ARG A 498 -41.44 -1.83 10.86
N ARG A 499 -40.24 -1.27 11.01
CA ARG A 499 -40.04 0.17 11.23
C ARG A 499 -40.37 1.00 9.99
N ARG A 500 -40.33 0.39 8.80
CA ARG A 500 -40.59 1.06 7.51
C ARG A 500 -41.99 0.78 6.96
N PHE A 501 -42.47 -0.45 7.11
CA PHE A 501 -43.72 -0.91 6.49
C PHE A 501 -44.71 -1.41 7.52
N ASP A 502 -45.99 -1.19 7.27
CA ASP A 502 -47.09 -1.76 8.04
C ASP A 502 -47.61 -3.07 7.41
N GLU A 503 -48.55 -3.70 8.11
CA GLU A 503 -49.18 -4.96 7.70
C GLU A 503 -50.05 -4.82 6.44
N GLN A 504 -50.51 -3.60 6.12
CA GLN A 504 -51.27 -3.37 4.90
C GLN A 504 -50.35 -3.38 3.67
N ALA A 505 -49.15 -2.80 3.79
CA ALA A 505 -48.13 -2.80 2.75
C ALA A 505 -47.49 -4.18 2.55
N LEU A 506 -47.28 -4.93 3.64
CA LEU A 506 -46.62 -6.24 3.69
C LEU A 506 -47.43 -7.28 4.50
N PRO A 507 -48.41 -7.96 3.89
CA PRO A 507 -49.28 -8.91 4.58
C PRO A 507 -48.56 -10.14 5.18
N SER A 508 -47.41 -10.52 4.62
CA SER A 508 -46.57 -11.62 5.10
C SER A 508 -45.97 -11.34 6.49
N LEU A 509 -45.77 -10.07 6.86
CA LEU A 509 -45.01 -9.66 8.04
C LEU A 509 -45.58 -10.23 9.35
N ALA A 510 -46.86 -9.93 9.64
CA ALA A 510 -47.53 -10.46 10.83
C ALA A 510 -47.62 -11.99 10.83
N THR A 511 -47.73 -12.60 9.64
CA THR A 511 -47.78 -14.07 9.53
C THR A 511 -46.42 -14.69 9.87
N THR A 512 -45.31 -14.08 9.43
CA THR A 512 -43.95 -14.54 9.74
C THR A 512 -43.62 -14.33 11.21
N GLU A 513 -43.91 -13.14 11.76
CA GLU A 513 -43.74 -12.84 13.20
C GLU A 513 -44.52 -13.83 14.07
N SER A 514 -45.78 -14.13 13.70
CA SER A 514 -46.60 -15.11 14.42
C SER A 514 -46.01 -16.51 14.31
N ALA A 515 -45.56 -16.93 13.10
CA ALA A 515 -44.95 -18.23 12.91
C ALA A 515 -43.65 -18.41 13.72
N LEU A 516 -42.84 -17.36 13.86
CA LEU A 516 -41.64 -17.37 14.70
C LEU A 516 -42.00 -17.43 16.19
N ALA A 517 -43.01 -16.68 16.63
CA ALA A 517 -43.47 -16.67 18.02
C ALA A 517 -44.10 -18.01 18.45
N GLU A 518 -44.83 -18.68 17.56
CA GLU A 518 -45.48 -19.97 17.79
C GLU A 518 -44.52 -21.16 17.66
N ASN A 519 -43.34 -20.98 17.06
CA ASN A 519 -42.33 -22.03 16.92
C ASN A 519 -41.58 -22.25 18.24
N GLU A 520 -42.04 -23.21 19.04
CA GLU A 520 -41.45 -23.53 20.35
C GLU A 520 -39.95 -23.87 20.29
N GLU A 521 -39.51 -24.65 19.31
CA GLU A 521 -38.09 -25.01 19.16
C GLU A 521 -37.23 -23.79 18.85
N TYR A 522 -37.72 -22.90 17.99
CA TYR A 522 -37.06 -21.63 17.72
C TYR A 522 -37.00 -20.72 18.96
N GLN A 523 -38.05 -20.70 19.80
CA GLN A 523 -38.03 -19.89 21.03
C GLN A 523 -36.98 -20.38 22.04
N VAL A 524 -36.74 -21.69 22.11
CA VAL A 524 -35.63 -22.25 22.90
C VAL A 524 -34.30 -21.86 22.28
N PHE A 525 -34.15 -22.03 20.96
CA PHE A 525 -32.96 -21.63 20.21
C PHE A 525 -32.62 -20.15 20.45
N ARG A 526 -33.57 -19.24 20.21
CA ARG A 526 -33.42 -17.78 20.37
C ARG A 526 -33.03 -17.37 21.78
N THR A 527 -33.42 -18.15 22.79
CA THR A 527 -33.04 -17.88 24.18
C THR A 527 -31.58 -18.27 24.44
N LEU A 528 -31.14 -19.43 23.94
CA LEU A 528 -29.81 -19.98 24.16
C LEU A 528 -28.74 -19.45 23.19
N ILE A 529 -29.15 -19.02 22.00
CA ILE A 529 -28.27 -18.58 20.91
C ILE A 529 -28.78 -17.23 20.37
N GLY A 530 -27.87 -16.27 20.21
CA GLY A 530 -28.12 -14.96 19.62
C GLY A 530 -27.74 -13.79 20.54
N HIS A 531 -27.73 -12.59 19.98
CA HIS A 531 -27.36 -11.38 20.71
C HIS A 531 -28.56 -10.73 21.38
N GLY A 532 -28.35 -10.34 22.64
CA GLY A 532 -29.30 -9.53 23.36
C GLY A 532 -29.49 -8.13 22.77
N GLY A 533 -30.73 -7.74 22.52
CA GLY A 533 -31.11 -6.33 22.30
C GLY A 533 -31.02 -5.72 20.92
N ARG A 534 -30.62 -6.46 19.90
CA ARG A 534 -30.64 -5.99 18.50
C ARG A 534 -32.04 -5.58 18.02
N LEU A 535 -33.09 -6.04 18.69
CA LEU A 535 -34.50 -5.92 18.27
C LEU A 535 -35.34 -4.95 19.14
N ASN A 536 -34.75 -4.19 20.07
CA ASN A 536 -35.51 -3.33 20.97
C ASN A 536 -34.85 -1.94 21.16
N PRO A 537 -35.52 -0.82 20.85
CA PRO A 537 -35.01 0.51 21.16
C PRO A 537 -34.95 0.82 22.67
N ASP A 538 -35.83 0.20 23.47
CA ASP A 538 -35.89 0.33 24.93
C ASP A 538 -35.08 -0.78 25.63
N PHE A 539 -34.01 -1.21 24.98
CA PHE A 539 -33.23 -2.37 25.39
C PHE A 539 -32.44 -2.12 26.68
N ASP A 540 -32.62 -3.02 27.65
CA ASP A 540 -31.89 -3.05 28.93
C ASP A 540 -31.08 -4.34 29.01
N PHE A 541 -29.76 -4.20 28.87
CA PHE A 541 -28.79 -5.30 28.94
C PHE A 541 -28.87 -6.09 30.25
N ALA A 542 -29.12 -5.41 31.38
CA ALA A 542 -29.16 -6.07 32.68
C ALA A 542 -30.43 -6.90 32.83
N ARG A 543 -31.57 -6.32 32.47
CA ARG A 543 -32.87 -7.00 32.52
C ARG A 543 -32.94 -8.20 31.59
N GLU A 544 -32.50 -8.07 30.34
CA GLU A 544 -32.54 -9.19 29.41
C GLU A 544 -31.58 -10.31 29.81
N ARG A 545 -30.39 -9.98 30.33
CA ARG A 545 -29.47 -10.97 30.88
C ARG A 545 -30.10 -11.73 32.05
N GLU A 546 -30.81 -11.04 32.94
CA GLU A 546 -31.54 -11.66 34.05
C GLU A 546 -32.68 -12.57 33.56
N GLU A 547 -33.49 -12.11 32.59
CA GLU A 547 -34.57 -12.88 31.99
C GLU A 547 -34.07 -14.13 31.24
N ARG A 548 -32.98 -14.00 30.45
CA ARG A 548 -32.35 -15.13 29.74
C ARG A 548 -31.71 -16.12 30.70
N ARG A 549 -31.06 -15.64 31.76
CA ARG A 549 -30.48 -16.50 32.80
C ARG A 549 -31.57 -17.27 33.54
N ALA A 550 -32.66 -16.61 33.94
CA ALA A 550 -33.80 -17.27 34.58
C ALA A 550 -34.42 -18.36 33.68
N ARG A 551 -34.57 -18.08 32.37
CA ARG A 551 -35.04 -19.05 31.37
C ARG A 551 -34.04 -20.20 31.17
N THR A 552 -32.75 -19.91 31.23
CA THR A 552 -31.68 -20.91 31.14
C THR A 552 -31.77 -21.89 32.32
N GLU A 553 -31.92 -21.38 33.55
CA GLU A 553 -32.13 -22.19 34.76
C GLU A 553 -33.42 -23.05 34.65
N GLU A 554 -34.50 -22.48 34.10
CA GLU A 554 -35.75 -23.20 33.84
C GLU A 554 -35.53 -24.37 32.86
N TYR A 555 -34.80 -24.15 31.76
CA TYR A 555 -34.48 -25.20 30.79
C TYR A 555 -33.61 -26.32 31.36
N VAL A 556 -32.63 -26.00 32.22
CA VAL A 556 -31.87 -27.02 32.98
C VAL A 556 -32.82 -27.83 33.88
N GLY A 557 -33.85 -27.19 34.44
CA GLY A 557 -34.94 -27.84 35.16
C GLY A 557 -35.73 -28.85 34.33
N PHE A 558 -35.91 -28.60 33.02
CA PHE A 558 -36.64 -29.47 32.10
C PHE A 558 -35.83 -30.67 31.60
N VAL A 559 -34.52 -30.74 31.85
CA VAL A 559 -33.71 -31.91 31.55
C VAL A 559 -33.95 -32.98 32.62
N THR A 560 -34.81 -33.94 32.33
CA THR A 560 -35.13 -35.08 33.21
C THR A 560 -34.77 -36.39 32.51
N GLU A 561 -34.90 -37.52 33.21
CA GLU A 561 -34.66 -38.84 32.60
C GLU A 561 -35.56 -39.08 31.37
N GLU A 562 -36.83 -38.65 31.45
CA GLU A 562 -37.82 -38.78 30.37
C GLU A 562 -37.54 -37.88 29.14
N THR A 563 -37.00 -36.68 29.36
CA THR A 563 -36.74 -35.69 28.29
C THR A 563 -35.29 -35.66 27.82
N SER A 564 -34.42 -36.46 28.44
CA SER A 564 -32.97 -36.51 28.18
C SER A 564 -32.63 -36.72 26.70
N GLY A 565 -33.31 -37.66 26.02
CA GLY A 565 -33.08 -37.94 24.59
C GLY A 565 -33.42 -36.75 23.69
N GLN A 566 -34.51 -36.03 23.99
CA GLN A 566 -34.92 -34.85 23.22
C GLN A 566 -33.93 -33.69 23.41
N TRP A 567 -33.53 -33.40 24.65
CA TRP A 567 -32.58 -32.33 24.94
C TRP A 567 -31.19 -32.61 24.39
N ARG A 568 -30.75 -33.87 24.39
CA ARG A 568 -29.51 -34.28 23.73
C ARG A 568 -29.54 -33.95 22.23
N ALA A 569 -30.59 -34.38 21.54
CA ALA A 569 -30.74 -34.09 20.11
C ALA A 569 -30.80 -32.57 19.85
N ARG A 570 -31.47 -31.81 20.71
CA ARG A 570 -31.56 -30.34 20.61
C ARG A 570 -30.20 -29.67 20.75
N ILE A 571 -29.42 -30.03 21.77
CA ILE A 571 -28.09 -29.45 22.01
C ILE A 571 -27.17 -29.75 20.82
N VAL A 572 -27.11 -30.99 20.36
CA VAL A 572 -26.26 -31.39 19.22
C VAL A 572 -26.69 -30.64 17.95
N SER A 573 -28.00 -30.54 17.69
CA SER A 573 -28.51 -29.77 16.54
C SER A 573 -28.15 -28.29 16.60
N MET A 574 -28.16 -27.70 17.80
CA MET A 574 -27.78 -26.30 18.01
C MET A 574 -26.28 -26.06 17.78
N MET A 575 -25.44 -27.03 18.12
CA MET A 575 -23.99 -26.94 17.95
C MET A 575 -23.52 -27.20 16.52
N ALA A 576 -24.32 -27.91 15.71
CA ALA A 576 -23.98 -28.23 14.31
C ALA A 576 -23.67 -26.99 13.43
N SER A 577 -24.16 -25.81 13.83
CA SER A 577 -24.00 -24.54 13.10
C SER A 577 -23.14 -23.51 13.85
N TYR A 578 -22.36 -23.93 14.86
CA TYR A 578 -21.56 -23.04 15.71
C TYR A 578 -20.61 -22.12 14.93
N GLU A 579 -19.96 -22.65 13.89
CA GLU A 579 -19.00 -21.91 13.06
C GLU A 579 -19.63 -20.72 12.33
N ALA A 580 -20.96 -20.69 12.15
CA ALA A 580 -21.65 -19.62 11.44
C ALA A 580 -21.64 -18.29 12.22
N GLU A 581 -21.82 -18.32 13.54
CA GLU A 581 -21.81 -17.12 14.39
C GLU A 581 -21.32 -17.45 15.82
N PRO A 582 -20.01 -17.72 16.04
CA PRO A 582 -19.50 -18.14 17.35
C PRO A 582 -19.84 -17.19 18.50
N GLY A 583 -19.92 -15.88 18.22
CA GLY A 583 -20.26 -14.85 19.20
C GLY A 583 -21.69 -14.92 19.75
N ALA A 584 -22.60 -15.64 19.07
CA ALA A 584 -23.98 -15.81 19.48
C ALA A 584 -24.17 -16.85 20.61
N TYR A 585 -23.15 -17.65 20.93
CA TYR A 585 -23.27 -18.83 21.80
C TYR A 585 -22.95 -18.58 23.28
N LEU A 586 -22.74 -17.33 23.70
CA LEU A 586 -22.39 -17.02 25.09
C LEU A 586 -23.42 -17.59 26.10
N GLN A 587 -24.72 -17.45 25.81
CA GLN A 587 -25.78 -17.96 26.68
C GLN A 587 -25.86 -19.49 26.66
N MET A 588 -25.56 -20.13 25.52
CA MET A 588 -25.44 -21.58 25.41
C MET A 588 -24.29 -22.11 26.28
N GLY A 589 -23.17 -21.39 26.35
CA GLY A 589 -22.07 -21.69 27.28
C GLY A 589 -22.54 -21.66 28.73
N GLU A 590 -23.27 -20.63 29.16
CA GLU A 590 -23.84 -20.57 30.52
C GLU A 590 -24.81 -21.72 30.79
N PHE A 591 -25.69 -22.04 29.84
CA PHE A 591 -26.60 -23.18 29.93
C PHE A 591 -25.86 -24.50 30.16
N LEU A 592 -24.82 -24.76 29.36
CA LEU A 592 -24.04 -25.99 29.43
C LEU A 592 -23.21 -26.10 30.73
N HIS A 593 -22.71 -24.98 31.24
CA HIS A 593 -22.07 -24.92 32.56
C HIS A 593 -23.06 -25.25 33.69
N LEU A 594 -24.23 -24.61 33.71
CA LEU A 594 -25.28 -24.90 34.71
C LEU A 594 -25.78 -26.35 34.60
N LEU A 595 -25.88 -26.88 33.39
CA LEU A 595 -26.24 -28.27 33.13
C LEU A 595 -25.20 -29.24 33.72
N GLY A 596 -23.91 -28.94 33.57
CA GLY A 596 -22.81 -29.70 34.19
C GLY A 596 -22.91 -29.73 35.72
N ARG A 597 -23.21 -28.58 36.33
CA ARG A 597 -23.31 -28.44 37.80
C ARG A 597 -24.54 -29.13 38.37
N ASP A 598 -25.71 -28.88 37.78
CA ASP A 598 -27.01 -29.24 38.36
C ASP A 598 -27.54 -30.60 37.85
N ARG A 599 -27.08 -31.07 36.68
CA ARG A 599 -27.46 -32.36 36.06
C ARG A 599 -26.22 -33.18 35.64
N PRO A 600 -25.29 -33.48 36.56
CA PRO A 600 -23.96 -33.97 36.23
C PRO A 600 -23.94 -35.32 35.50
N GLU A 601 -24.82 -36.27 35.84
CA GLU A 601 -24.89 -37.56 35.14
C GLU A 601 -25.31 -37.42 33.66
N PHE A 602 -26.21 -36.48 33.37
CA PHE A 602 -26.63 -36.21 31.99
C PHE A 602 -25.52 -35.52 31.22
N ALA A 603 -24.90 -34.50 31.80
CA ALA A 603 -23.81 -33.75 31.20
C ALA A 603 -22.58 -34.63 30.92
N LEU A 604 -22.22 -35.51 31.85
CA LEU A 604 -21.10 -36.45 31.66
C LEU A 604 -21.38 -37.44 30.51
N ARG A 605 -22.59 -38.02 30.44
CA ARG A 605 -22.97 -38.88 29.30
C ARG A 605 -23.06 -38.11 27.99
N LEU A 606 -23.52 -36.86 28.03
CA LEU A 606 -23.61 -36.00 26.85
C LEU A 606 -22.22 -35.76 26.24
N LEU A 607 -21.20 -35.46 27.07
CA LEU A 607 -19.82 -35.35 26.62
C LEU A 607 -19.25 -36.67 26.08
N GLN A 608 -19.58 -37.80 26.71
CA GLN A 608 -19.12 -39.13 26.26
C GLN A 608 -19.73 -39.55 24.92
N ASP A 609 -21.02 -39.27 24.72
CA ASP A 609 -21.77 -39.75 23.55
C ASP A 609 -21.64 -38.81 22.34
N HIS A 610 -21.37 -37.52 22.55
CA HIS A 610 -21.25 -36.47 21.52
C HIS A 610 -19.97 -35.65 21.69
N GLU A 611 -18.88 -36.39 21.82
CA GLU A 611 -17.54 -35.87 22.04
C GLU A 611 -17.13 -34.81 21.00
N LEU A 612 -17.29 -35.09 19.70
CA LEU A 612 -16.85 -34.20 18.62
C LEU A 612 -17.83 -33.03 18.39
N GLU A 613 -19.13 -33.29 18.44
CA GLU A 613 -20.16 -32.27 18.14
C GLU A 613 -20.21 -31.13 19.17
N LEU A 614 -19.66 -31.36 20.38
CA LEU A 614 -19.67 -30.40 21.48
C LEU A 614 -18.30 -29.79 21.77
N GLU A 615 -17.28 -30.09 20.96
CA GLU A 615 -15.90 -29.62 21.15
C GLU A 615 -15.78 -28.13 21.45
N PRO A 616 -16.47 -27.21 20.73
CA PRO A 616 -16.39 -25.78 21.03
C PRO A 616 -16.92 -25.37 22.42
N MET A 617 -17.66 -26.24 23.09
CA MET A 617 -18.32 -26.00 24.39
C MET A 617 -17.85 -26.94 25.50
N HIS A 618 -16.83 -27.77 25.26
CA HIS A 618 -16.30 -28.67 26.28
C HIS A 618 -15.92 -27.92 27.56
N TYR A 619 -15.22 -26.79 27.42
CA TYR A 619 -14.80 -25.97 28.56
C TYR A 619 -15.98 -25.58 29.47
N ALA A 620 -17.11 -25.16 28.88
CA ALA A 620 -18.30 -24.78 29.64
C ALA A 620 -18.88 -25.97 30.42
N ILE A 621 -19.04 -27.13 29.78
CA ILE A 621 -19.60 -28.32 30.43
C ILE A 621 -18.67 -28.85 31.53
N ILE A 622 -17.36 -28.90 31.25
CA ILE A 622 -16.36 -29.45 32.17
C ILE A 622 -16.24 -28.59 33.42
N THR A 623 -16.18 -27.26 33.29
CA THR A 623 -16.12 -26.36 34.46
C THR A 623 -17.36 -26.50 35.34
N GLY A 624 -18.54 -26.72 34.76
CA GLY A 624 -19.76 -27.04 35.51
C GLY A 624 -19.66 -28.39 36.24
N LEU A 625 -19.12 -29.42 35.58
CA LEU A 625 -18.90 -30.74 36.19
C LEU A 625 -17.87 -30.70 37.33
N GLN A 626 -16.83 -29.85 37.24
CA GLN A 626 -15.86 -29.64 38.31
C GLN A 626 -16.50 -29.08 39.58
N GLU A 627 -17.58 -28.29 39.45
CA GLU A 627 -18.38 -27.79 40.59
C GLU A 627 -19.40 -28.80 41.13
N SER A 628 -19.53 -29.96 40.49
CA SER A 628 -20.52 -31.00 40.81
C SER A 628 -19.93 -32.15 41.63
N PRO A 629 -20.76 -33.06 42.19
CA PRO A 629 -20.27 -34.28 42.82
C PRO A 629 -19.69 -35.34 41.86
N ALA A 630 -19.76 -35.16 40.53
CA ALA A 630 -19.31 -36.15 39.54
C ALA A 630 -17.82 -36.02 39.16
N GLN A 631 -17.00 -35.46 40.05
CA GLN A 631 -15.57 -35.20 39.82
C GLN A 631 -14.78 -36.48 39.46
N ASP A 632 -15.04 -37.61 40.14
CA ASP A 632 -14.36 -38.87 39.85
C ASP A 632 -14.61 -39.34 38.40
N GLY A 633 -15.87 -39.28 37.95
CA GLY A 633 -16.24 -39.67 36.59
C GLY A 633 -15.72 -38.70 35.52
N LEU A 634 -15.62 -37.41 35.85
CA LEU A 634 -14.98 -36.41 34.98
C LEU A 634 -13.47 -36.67 34.88
N TYR A 635 -12.79 -36.96 35.99
CA TYR A 635 -11.36 -37.24 36.00
C TYR A 635 -11.02 -38.50 35.20
N ASP A 636 -11.82 -39.57 35.34
CA ASP A 636 -11.69 -40.78 34.51
C ASP A 636 -11.88 -40.47 33.01
N LEU A 637 -12.82 -39.58 32.66
CA LEU A 637 -13.03 -39.16 31.27
C LEU A 637 -11.83 -38.37 30.72
N LEU A 638 -11.37 -37.35 31.46
CA LEU A 638 -10.25 -36.49 31.03
C LEU A 638 -8.94 -37.29 30.91
N THR A 639 -8.65 -38.17 31.87
CA THR A 639 -7.46 -39.04 31.79
C THR A 639 -7.58 -40.04 30.65
N GLY A 640 -8.78 -40.60 30.41
CA GLY A 640 -9.05 -41.43 29.23
C GLY A 640 -8.82 -40.70 27.91
N TRP A 641 -9.29 -39.45 27.80
CA TRP A 641 -9.03 -38.59 26.63
C TRP A 641 -7.53 -38.36 26.41
N VAL A 642 -6.76 -38.07 27.47
CA VAL A 642 -5.30 -37.92 27.37
C VAL A 642 -4.62 -39.23 26.98
N ASP A 643 -5.06 -40.36 27.51
CA ASP A 643 -4.50 -41.69 27.18
C ASP A 643 -4.81 -42.08 25.73
N ASP A 644 -5.96 -41.66 25.20
CA ASP A 644 -6.40 -41.87 23.81
C ASP A 644 -5.95 -40.74 22.85
N SER A 645 -5.25 -39.72 23.35
CA SER A 645 -4.77 -38.55 22.58
C SER A 645 -5.89 -37.69 21.97
N LYS A 646 -7.01 -37.56 22.68
CA LYS A 646 -8.17 -36.75 22.28
C LYS A 646 -8.27 -35.48 23.13
N HIS A 647 -8.79 -34.41 22.52
CA HIS A 647 -9.12 -33.13 23.19
C HIS A 647 -8.04 -32.61 24.15
N LEU A 648 -6.76 -32.76 23.79
CA LEU A 648 -5.63 -32.44 24.67
C LEU A 648 -5.64 -30.97 25.08
N ALA A 649 -6.00 -30.06 24.18
CA ALA A 649 -6.15 -28.63 24.49
C ALA A 649 -7.27 -28.35 25.49
N THR A 650 -8.40 -29.05 25.39
CA THR A 650 -9.47 -28.97 26.39
C THR A 650 -8.97 -29.45 27.75
N CYS A 651 -8.35 -30.64 27.82
CA CYS A 651 -7.79 -31.19 29.06
C CYS A 651 -6.75 -30.24 29.68
N ALA A 652 -5.93 -29.59 28.84
CA ALA A 652 -4.96 -28.59 29.25
C ALA A 652 -5.62 -27.32 29.82
N ALA A 653 -6.68 -26.82 29.18
CA ALA A 653 -7.37 -25.60 29.59
C ALA A 653 -8.12 -25.74 30.92
N VAL A 654 -8.48 -26.96 31.32
CA VAL A 654 -9.26 -27.25 32.54
C VAL A 654 -8.43 -27.85 33.68
N CYS A 655 -7.13 -28.06 33.49
CA CYS A 655 -6.25 -28.62 34.52
C CYS A 655 -5.97 -27.63 35.67
N ALA A 656 -6.23 -26.34 35.47
CA ALA A 656 -6.28 -25.34 36.53
C ALA A 656 -7.73 -24.95 36.80
N SER A 657 -8.18 -25.10 38.04
CA SER A 657 -9.53 -24.72 38.46
C SER A 657 -9.48 -23.99 39.80
N ALA A 658 -10.14 -22.84 39.89
CA ALA A 658 -10.13 -21.97 41.07
C ALA A 658 -8.71 -21.66 41.62
N GLY A 659 -7.72 -21.50 40.73
CA GLY A 659 -6.33 -21.21 41.08
C GLY A 659 -5.51 -22.42 41.54
N GLN A 660 -6.10 -23.61 41.63
CA GLN A 660 -5.41 -24.86 41.97
C GLN A 660 -5.08 -25.67 40.72
N LEU A 661 -3.84 -26.14 40.63
CA LEU A 661 -3.36 -26.96 39.54
C LEU A 661 -3.54 -28.45 39.86
N ASP A 662 -4.23 -29.18 38.99
CA ASP A 662 -4.18 -30.65 38.96
C ASP A 662 -2.85 -31.08 38.32
N THR A 663 -1.86 -31.28 39.17
CA THR A 663 -0.50 -31.66 38.74
C THR A 663 -0.45 -32.99 37.99
N ASP A 664 -1.29 -33.98 38.32
CA ASP A 664 -1.27 -35.28 37.64
C ASP A 664 -1.83 -35.14 36.22
N LEU A 665 -2.97 -34.45 36.07
CA LEU A 665 -3.54 -34.18 34.75
C LEU A 665 -2.61 -33.33 33.89
N ALA A 666 -2.02 -32.26 34.46
CA ALA A 666 -1.07 -31.41 33.75
C ALA A 666 0.17 -32.16 33.26
N ASP A 667 0.77 -33.02 34.10
CA ASP A 667 1.95 -33.80 33.74
C ASP A 667 1.62 -34.87 32.68
N ARG A 668 0.42 -35.47 32.72
CA ARG A 668 -0.07 -36.38 31.67
C ARG A 668 -0.30 -35.68 30.34
N VAL A 669 -0.97 -34.53 30.35
CA VAL A 669 -1.22 -33.70 29.16
C VAL A 669 0.10 -33.28 28.53
N LEU A 670 1.06 -32.79 29.33
CA LEU A 670 2.38 -32.41 28.84
C LEU A 670 3.10 -33.59 28.17
N ALA A 671 3.13 -34.76 28.82
CA ALA A 671 3.78 -35.95 28.27
C ALA A 671 3.14 -36.40 26.95
N ARG A 672 1.81 -36.35 26.87
CA ARG A 672 1.08 -36.74 25.66
C ARG A 672 1.23 -35.72 24.54
N ALA A 673 0.95 -34.44 24.81
CA ALA A 673 1.05 -33.37 23.82
C ALA A 673 2.46 -33.28 23.21
N ARG A 674 3.50 -33.54 24.02
CA ARG A 674 4.88 -33.68 23.53
C ARG A 674 5.07 -34.85 22.57
N THR A 675 4.46 -35.99 22.86
CA THR A 675 4.57 -37.20 22.02
C THR A 675 3.86 -37.00 20.67
N GLU A 676 2.72 -36.31 20.67
CA GLU A 676 1.91 -36.07 19.48
C GLU A 676 2.36 -34.81 18.70
N GLY A 677 3.15 -33.92 19.32
CA GLY A 677 3.51 -32.63 18.72
C GLY A 677 2.36 -31.62 18.70
N ASP A 678 1.46 -31.67 19.68
CA ASP A 678 0.24 -30.84 19.75
C ASP A 678 0.53 -29.47 20.38
N GLY A 679 0.77 -28.47 19.54
CA GLY A 679 1.06 -27.10 19.97
C GLY A 679 -0.13 -26.34 20.53
N GLU A 680 -1.36 -26.67 20.14
CA GLU A 680 -2.57 -26.06 20.71
C GLU A 680 -2.75 -26.52 22.17
N ALA A 681 -2.53 -27.81 22.42
CA ALA A 681 -2.60 -28.34 23.78
C ALA A 681 -1.53 -27.75 24.70
N LEU A 682 -0.29 -27.62 24.21
CA LEU A 682 0.78 -26.97 24.96
C LEU A 682 0.48 -25.48 25.20
N THR A 683 -0.12 -24.78 24.24
CA THR A 683 -0.54 -23.38 24.40
C THR A 683 -1.60 -23.25 25.49
N ALA A 684 -2.64 -24.08 25.45
CA ALA A 684 -3.67 -24.12 26.48
C ALA A 684 -3.09 -24.48 27.87
N LEU A 685 -2.15 -25.42 27.94
CA LEU A 685 -1.47 -25.80 29.18
C LEU A 685 -0.65 -24.63 29.74
N SER A 686 0.05 -23.91 28.87
CA SER A 686 0.82 -22.73 29.27
C SER A 686 -0.07 -21.67 29.91
N HIS A 687 -1.28 -21.46 29.39
CA HIS A 687 -2.25 -20.52 29.96
C HIS A 687 -2.72 -20.95 31.36
N SER A 688 -3.08 -22.23 31.52
CA SER A 688 -3.48 -22.80 32.81
C SER A 688 -2.36 -22.66 33.86
N LEU A 689 -1.12 -23.02 33.50
CA LEU A 689 0.05 -22.85 34.37
C LEU A 689 0.31 -21.39 34.71
N ALA A 690 0.19 -20.49 33.73
CA ALA A 690 0.34 -19.06 33.92
C ALA A 690 -0.67 -18.48 34.92
N SER A 691 -1.92 -18.96 34.89
CA SER A 691 -2.96 -18.54 35.84
C SER A 691 -2.68 -18.93 37.30
N CYS A 692 -1.81 -19.91 37.54
CA CYS A 692 -1.44 -20.41 38.87
C CYS A 692 -0.12 -19.84 39.42
N LEU A 693 0.59 -18.97 38.67
CA LEU A 693 1.96 -18.52 39.03
C LEU A 693 2.07 -17.80 40.39
N GLY A 694 0.99 -17.18 40.87
CA GLY A 694 0.97 -16.50 42.17
C GLY A 694 0.74 -17.43 43.37
N ASP A 695 0.10 -18.57 43.14
CA ASP A 695 -0.42 -19.46 44.18
C ASP A 695 0.35 -20.79 44.30
N ASP A 696 1.06 -21.19 43.24
CA ASP A 696 1.79 -22.46 43.16
C ASP A 696 3.26 -22.27 42.72
N ALA A 697 4.20 -22.63 43.61
CA ALA A 697 5.63 -22.56 43.35
C ALA A 697 6.11 -23.52 42.24
N ASP A 698 5.35 -24.57 41.98
CA ASP A 698 5.66 -25.63 41.03
C ASP A 698 5.17 -25.33 39.60
N ALA A 699 4.34 -24.29 39.41
CA ALA A 699 3.82 -23.86 38.11
C ALA A 699 4.90 -23.18 37.25
N ARG A 700 5.81 -22.42 37.87
CA ARG A 700 6.82 -21.61 37.17
C ARG A 700 7.86 -22.44 36.39
N PRO A 701 8.51 -23.48 36.96
CA PRO A 701 9.43 -24.33 36.20
C PRO A 701 8.73 -25.13 35.09
N ARG A 702 7.46 -25.52 35.31
CA ARG A 702 6.65 -26.23 34.32
C ARG A 702 6.33 -25.34 33.12
N LEU A 703 5.96 -24.08 33.36
CA LEU A 703 5.69 -23.12 32.30
C LEU A 703 6.92 -22.93 31.38
N VAL A 704 8.11 -22.75 31.95
CA VAL A 704 9.37 -22.69 31.18
C VAL A 704 9.59 -23.96 30.37
N GLY A 705 9.27 -25.13 30.93
CA GLY A 705 9.32 -26.41 30.22
C GLY A 705 8.38 -26.45 29.02
N VAL A 706 7.13 -26.01 29.18
CA VAL A 706 6.11 -25.97 28.11
C VAL A 706 6.52 -25.01 26.99
N VAL A 707 7.00 -23.80 27.32
CA VAL A 707 7.47 -22.83 26.32
C VAL A 707 8.65 -23.38 25.51
N ARG A 708 9.54 -24.16 26.13
CA ARG A 708 10.64 -24.84 25.42
C ARG A 708 10.14 -25.88 24.42
N GLU A 709 9.13 -26.67 24.78
CA GLU A 709 8.54 -27.65 23.86
C GLU A 709 7.80 -26.94 22.72
N LEU A 710 7.06 -25.86 23.00
CA LEU A 710 6.43 -25.01 21.97
C LEU A 710 7.45 -24.42 20.99
N SER A 711 8.60 -23.96 21.49
CA SER A 711 9.74 -23.50 20.68
C SER A 711 10.21 -24.58 19.72
N GLY A 712 10.38 -25.82 20.20
CA GLY A 712 10.80 -26.96 19.37
C GLY A 712 9.79 -27.35 18.29
N LEU A 713 8.51 -27.00 18.45
CA LEU A 713 7.45 -27.18 17.46
C LEU A 713 7.27 -25.96 16.53
N GLU A 714 8.04 -24.89 16.73
CA GLU A 714 7.83 -23.59 16.09
C GLU A 714 6.39 -23.04 16.23
N HIS A 715 5.67 -23.41 17.30
CA HIS A 715 4.28 -22.99 17.51
C HIS A 715 4.23 -21.67 18.30
N THR A 716 3.50 -20.67 17.79
CA THR A 716 3.58 -19.28 18.28
C THR A 716 2.30 -18.74 18.92
N ALA A 717 1.22 -19.52 19.00
CA ALA A 717 -0.06 -19.01 19.51
C ALA A 717 0.02 -18.58 20.98
N TRP A 718 0.92 -19.22 21.74
CA TRP A 718 1.18 -18.92 23.16
C TRP A 718 1.53 -17.46 23.43
N VAL A 719 2.12 -16.73 22.48
CA VAL A 719 2.52 -15.33 22.67
C VAL A 719 1.30 -14.47 22.98
N ALA A 720 0.25 -14.56 22.15
CA ALA A 720 -0.98 -13.81 22.35
C ALA A 720 -1.74 -14.27 23.62
N THR A 721 -1.67 -15.57 23.93
CA THR A 721 -2.34 -16.14 25.10
C THR A 721 -1.70 -15.71 26.42
N LEU A 722 -0.37 -15.62 26.48
CA LEU A 722 0.37 -15.35 27.71
C LEU A 722 0.69 -13.87 27.93
N ALA A 723 0.78 -13.05 26.88
CA ALA A 723 1.16 -11.64 26.99
C ALA A 723 0.22 -10.82 27.90
N HIS A 724 -1.05 -11.20 27.98
CA HIS A 724 -2.06 -10.51 28.78
C HIS A 724 -2.15 -11.02 30.22
N VAL A 725 -1.41 -12.07 30.59
CA VAL A 725 -1.41 -12.59 31.96
C VAL A 725 -0.38 -11.80 32.78
N GLU A 726 -0.86 -11.16 33.86
CA GLU A 726 -0.05 -10.25 34.66
C GLU A 726 1.21 -10.92 35.23
N GLY A 727 2.38 -10.30 35.02
CA GLY A 727 3.67 -10.75 35.56
C GLY A 727 4.33 -11.93 34.83
N VAL A 728 3.65 -12.59 33.89
CA VAL A 728 4.15 -13.81 33.23
C VAL A 728 5.31 -13.53 32.29
N ALA A 729 5.19 -12.48 31.47
CA ALA A 729 6.24 -12.11 30.53
C ALA A 729 7.56 -11.77 31.24
N SER A 730 7.49 -10.96 32.31
CA SER A 730 8.66 -10.64 33.13
C SER A 730 9.24 -11.87 33.83
N ALA A 731 8.39 -12.79 34.32
CA ALA A 731 8.84 -14.01 34.98
C ALA A 731 9.59 -14.95 34.03
N LEU A 732 9.07 -15.14 32.81
CA LEU A 732 9.69 -15.96 31.77
C LEU A 732 10.98 -15.34 31.24
N ALA A 733 10.98 -14.04 30.98
CA ALA A 733 12.17 -13.29 30.58
C ALA A 733 13.30 -13.38 31.61
N ALA A 734 12.97 -13.37 32.91
CA ALA A 734 13.95 -13.50 33.98
C ALA A 734 14.51 -14.92 34.14
N ASP A 735 13.69 -15.96 33.94
CA ASP A 735 14.09 -17.34 34.19
C ASP A 735 14.77 -18.02 33.00
N ALA A 736 14.30 -17.74 31.78
CA ALA A 736 14.72 -18.45 30.58
C ALA A 736 14.71 -17.54 29.33
N PRO A 737 15.48 -16.44 29.32
CA PRO A 737 15.47 -15.46 28.23
C PRO A 737 15.79 -16.07 26.86
N GLU A 738 16.80 -16.96 26.76
CA GLU A 738 17.15 -17.61 25.48
C GLU A 738 16.00 -18.49 24.96
N THR A 739 15.30 -19.21 25.83
CA THR A 739 14.15 -20.04 25.43
C THR A 739 13.01 -19.18 24.90
N VAL A 740 12.78 -18.00 25.50
CA VAL A 740 11.78 -17.04 25.01
C VAL A 740 12.18 -16.48 23.64
N LEU A 741 13.43 -16.07 23.45
CA LEU A 741 13.92 -15.55 22.17
C LEU A 741 13.82 -16.60 21.05
N GLU A 742 14.23 -17.84 21.32
CA GLU A 742 14.08 -18.97 20.38
C GLU A 742 12.61 -19.20 20.02
N ALA A 743 11.71 -19.19 21.01
CA ALA A 743 10.28 -19.42 20.82
C ALA A 743 9.58 -18.28 20.04
N LEU A 744 10.12 -17.07 20.08
CA LEU A 744 9.63 -15.91 19.32
C LEU A 744 10.19 -15.84 17.89
N LEU A 745 11.27 -16.57 17.59
CA LEU A 745 11.92 -16.52 16.27
C LEU A 745 10.99 -16.88 15.10
N PRO A 746 10.12 -17.91 15.18
CA PRO A 746 9.20 -18.25 14.10
C PRO A 746 7.98 -17.32 13.99
N LEU A 747 7.80 -16.36 14.90
CA LEU A 747 6.66 -15.43 14.88
C LEU A 747 6.70 -14.55 13.63
N GLY A 748 5.56 -14.39 12.94
CA GLY A 748 5.49 -13.60 11.71
C GLY A 748 5.81 -12.11 11.94
N VAL A 749 5.04 -11.46 12.82
CA VAL A 749 5.20 -10.02 13.12
C VAL A 749 5.47 -9.84 14.61
N ILE A 750 6.40 -8.96 14.95
CA ILE A 750 6.60 -8.51 16.34
C ILE A 750 5.59 -7.41 16.64
N GLY A 751 4.51 -7.78 17.32
CA GLY A 751 3.48 -6.87 17.82
C GLY A 751 3.61 -6.58 19.32
N LEU A 752 2.60 -5.90 19.88
CA LEU A 752 2.52 -5.54 21.29
C LEU A 752 2.72 -6.75 22.22
N GLU A 753 2.12 -7.89 21.87
CA GLU A 753 2.16 -9.12 22.68
C GLU A 753 3.58 -9.71 22.74
N ALA A 754 4.33 -9.66 21.63
CA ALA A 754 5.71 -10.12 21.59
C ALA A 754 6.66 -9.14 22.33
N GLU A 755 6.42 -7.83 22.20
CA GLU A 755 7.19 -6.81 22.92
C GLU A 755 7.10 -6.98 24.45
N ALA A 756 5.97 -7.45 24.98
CA ALA A 756 5.83 -7.73 26.40
C ALA A 756 6.90 -8.70 26.95
N PHE A 757 7.36 -9.65 26.12
CA PHE A 757 8.42 -10.59 26.45
C PHE A 757 9.81 -10.06 26.12
N LEU A 758 9.96 -9.31 25.01
CA LEU A 758 11.26 -8.78 24.59
C LEU A 758 11.73 -7.63 25.47
N LYS A 759 10.83 -6.77 25.96
CA LYS A 759 11.18 -5.59 26.75
C LYS A 759 11.97 -5.93 28.03
N PRO A 760 11.53 -6.84 28.91
CA PRO A 760 12.30 -7.20 30.10
C PRO A 760 13.65 -7.84 29.77
N ILE A 761 13.76 -8.53 28.63
CA ILE A 761 15.04 -9.07 28.14
C ILE A 761 15.93 -7.93 27.64
N ALA A 762 15.39 -6.93 26.93
CA ALA A 762 16.13 -5.77 26.46
C ALA A 762 16.70 -4.92 27.60
N GLU A 763 15.94 -4.76 28.70
CA GLU A 763 16.38 -4.04 29.91
C GLU A 763 17.55 -4.72 30.63
N ALA A 764 17.68 -6.05 30.50
CA ALA A 764 18.73 -6.83 31.17
C ALA A 764 19.90 -7.20 30.24
N HIS A 765 19.59 -7.53 28.98
CA HIS A 765 20.44 -8.15 27.97
C HIS A 765 20.12 -7.59 26.56
N PRO A 766 20.30 -6.27 26.33
CA PRO A 766 19.96 -5.62 25.06
C PRO A 766 20.66 -6.24 23.85
N GLU A 767 21.88 -6.77 24.02
CA GLU A 767 22.64 -7.46 22.97
C GLU A 767 21.93 -8.70 22.43
N ARG A 768 21.17 -9.42 23.28
CA ARG A 768 20.45 -10.63 22.89
C ARG A 768 19.21 -10.33 22.07
N VAL A 769 18.53 -9.22 22.36
CA VAL A 769 17.40 -8.75 21.55
C VAL A 769 17.88 -8.27 20.18
N VAL A 770 19.05 -7.61 20.11
CA VAL A 770 19.69 -7.27 18.83
C VAL A 770 20.04 -8.54 18.03
N GLU A 771 20.65 -9.55 18.67
CA GLU A 771 20.96 -10.83 18.02
C GLU A 771 19.69 -11.53 17.53
N PHE A 772 18.61 -11.53 18.31
CA PHE A 772 17.31 -12.05 17.92
C PHE A 772 16.78 -11.42 16.62
N PHE A 773 16.81 -10.08 16.50
CA PHE A 773 16.39 -9.42 15.25
C PHE A 773 17.31 -9.77 14.08
N ARG A 774 18.62 -9.90 14.31
CA ARG A 774 19.57 -10.35 13.29
C ARG A 774 19.24 -11.77 12.78
N ASP A 775 18.89 -12.66 13.69
CA ASP A 775 18.51 -14.04 13.36
C ASP A 775 17.18 -14.09 12.60
N ARG A 776 16.24 -13.19 12.90
CA ARG A 776 15.01 -13.02 12.10
C ARG A 776 15.32 -12.61 10.66
N VAL A 777 16.24 -11.66 10.45
CA VAL A 777 16.68 -11.26 9.11
C VAL A 777 17.34 -12.43 8.38
N ALA A 778 18.14 -13.25 9.07
CA ALA A 778 18.74 -14.45 8.50
C ALA A 778 17.69 -15.49 8.09
N ARG A 779 16.68 -15.72 8.92
CA ARG A 779 15.57 -16.64 8.64
C ARG A 779 14.75 -16.15 7.44
N GLU A 780 14.42 -14.86 7.39
CA GLU A 780 13.71 -14.26 6.26
C GLU A 780 14.53 -14.41 4.96
N ALA A 781 15.84 -14.18 5.02
CA ALA A 781 16.71 -14.31 3.86
C ALA A 781 16.73 -15.74 3.30
N ASN A 782 16.74 -16.74 4.19
CA ASN A 782 16.85 -18.16 3.86
C ASN A 782 15.50 -18.90 3.67
N ALA A 783 14.37 -18.23 3.89
CA ALA A 783 13.04 -18.85 3.76
C ALA A 783 12.80 -19.40 2.34
N THR A 784 12.20 -20.58 2.25
CA THR A 784 11.83 -21.25 1.00
C THR A 784 10.57 -20.64 0.38
N GLU A 785 10.32 -20.94 -0.89
CA GLU A 785 9.16 -20.42 -1.64
C GLU A 785 7.81 -20.90 -1.06
N ALA A 786 7.76 -22.11 -0.51
CA ALA A 786 6.57 -22.66 0.14
C ALA A 786 6.25 -21.93 1.46
N GLU A 787 7.27 -21.61 2.26
CA GLU A 787 7.13 -20.87 3.51
C GLU A 787 6.69 -19.41 3.26
N ARG A 788 7.17 -18.80 2.18
CA ARG A 788 6.77 -17.44 1.77
C ARG A 788 5.37 -17.37 1.13
N GLY A 789 4.92 -18.45 0.47
CA GLY A 789 3.56 -18.56 -0.07
C GLY A 789 2.49 -18.62 1.02
N GLN A 790 2.74 -19.36 2.11
CA GLN A 790 1.87 -19.40 3.28
C GLN A 790 1.78 -18.03 4.00
N GLN A 791 2.88 -17.27 4.00
CA GLN A 791 2.94 -15.90 4.55
C GLN A 791 2.18 -14.85 3.74
N ARG A 792 1.88 -15.10 2.46
CA ARG A 792 1.07 -14.19 1.61
C ARG A 792 -0.45 -14.42 1.76
N GLY A 793 -0.87 -15.67 2.00
CA GLY A 793 -2.30 -16.04 2.12
C GLY A 793 -2.91 -15.73 3.48
N GLN A 794 -2.10 -15.73 4.54
CA GLN A 794 -2.44 -15.12 5.82
C GLN A 794 -1.87 -13.70 5.81
N ARG A 795 -2.50 -12.68 6.40
CA ARG A 795 -1.92 -11.33 6.54
C ARG A 795 -0.71 -11.31 7.51
N ARG A 796 0.26 -12.19 7.29
CA ARG A 796 1.45 -12.43 8.11
C ARG A 796 2.65 -12.27 7.19
N HIS A 797 2.88 -11.05 6.73
CA HIS A 797 4.21 -10.68 6.25
C HIS A 797 5.18 -10.94 7.40
N CYS A 798 6.24 -11.72 7.17
CA CYS A 798 7.28 -11.91 8.17
C CYS A 798 8.16 -10.66 8.15
N ASP A 799 7.74 -9.62 8.88
CA ASP A 799 8.58 -8.46 9.12
C ASP A 799 9.67 -8.87 10.12
N ALA A 800 10.90 -9.02 9.63
CA ALA A 800 12.03 -9.33 10.49
C ALA A 800 12.18 -8.26 11.58
N VAL A 801 11.99 -6.98 11.21
CA VAL A 801 11.97 -5.82 12.10
C VAL A 801 10.65 -5.06 11.88
N PRO A 802 9.85 -4.78 12.93
CA PRO A 802 8.61 -4.03 12.77
C PRO A 802 8.88 -2.55 12.43
N TRP A 803 7.91 -1.91 11.77
CA TRP A 803 8.02 -0.49 11.38
C TRP A 803 8.19 0.46 12.57
N SER A 804 7.57 0.14 13.71
CA SER A 804 7.68 0.89 14.96
C SER A 804 7.53 -0.04 16.16
N PHE A 805 8.13 0.34 17.30
CA PHE A 805 7.88 -0.32 18.58
C PHE A 805 6.83 0.41 19.42
N TYR A 806 6.18 -0.31 20.33
CA TYR A 806 5.32 0.26 21.37
C TYR A 806 6.16 0.71 22.58
N GLU A 807 6.82 -0.23 23.25
CA GLU A 807 7.63 0.02 24.45
C GLU A 807 9.06 -0.52 24.33
N LEU A 808 9.30 -1.49 23.46
CA LEU A 808 10.62 -2.10 23.26
C LEU A 808 11.66 -1.08 22.80
N GLY A 809 11.25 -0.12 21.97
CA GLY A 809 12.12 0.95 21.49
C GLY A 809 12.71 1.77 22.63
N VAL A 810 11.94 2.05 23.69
CA VAL A 810 12.42 2.78 24.87
C VAL A 810 13.51 2.00 25.60
N ALA A 811 13.30 0.69 25.82
CA ALA A 811 14.29 -0.16 26.48
C ALA A 811 15.59 -0.26 25.67
N LEU A 812 15.51 -0.43 24.35
CA LEU A 812 16.69 -0.43 23.48
C LEU A 812 17.40 0.94 23.47
N ALA A 813 16.63 2.04 23.51
CA ALA A 813 17.17 3.39 23.51
C ALA A 813 18.01 3.71 24.76
N GLU A 814 17.63 3.19 25.93
CA GLU A 814 18.39 3.32 27.18
C GLU A 814 19.78 2.65 27.10
N HIS A 815 19.95 1.69 26.19
CA HIS A 815 21.18 0.92 25.99
C HIS A 815 21.91 1.25 24.68
N ALA A 816 21.81 2.50 24.19
CA ALA A 816 22.39 2.97 22.93
C ALA A 816 23.87 2.55 22.70
N ALA A 817 24.69 2.60 23.75
CA ALA A 817 26.11 2.26 23.69
C ALA A 817 26.41 0.80 23.34
N VAL A 818 25.46 -0.10 23.56
CA VAL A 818 25.54 -1.52 23.18
C VAL A 818 24.80 -1.76 21.87
N VAL A 819 23.60 -1.20 21.74
CA VAL A 819 22.69 -1.46 20.61
C VAL A 819 23.23 -0.89 19.29
N VAL A 820 23.60 0.39 19.24
CA VAL A 820 23.97 1.05 17.98
C VAL A 820 25.19 0.38 17.32
N PRO A 821 26.31 0.14 18.02
CA PRO A 821 27.46 -0.54 17.41
C PRO A 821 27.15 -1.98 16.98
N ALA A 822 26.35 -2.71 17.76
CA ALA A 822 25.98 -4.10 17.44
C ALA A 822 25.13 -4.19 16.17
N VAL A 823 24.18 -3.27 15.99
CA VAL A 823 23.31 -3.22 14.80
C VAL A 823 24.06 -2.77 13.56
N LEU A 824 24.93 -1.74 13.66
CA LEU A 824 25.77 -1.31 12.53
C LEU A 824 26.72 -2.42 12.05
N GLY A 825 27.17 -3.29 12.95
CA GLY A 825 28.01 -4.44 12.64
C GLY A 825 27.32 -5.53 11.81
N TRP A 826 25.99 -5.49 11.62
CA TRP A 826 25.29 -6.47 10.79
C TRP A 826 25.72 -6.43 9.32
N ALA A 827 26.22 -5.28 8.86
CA ALA A 827 26.69 -5.12 7.48
C ALA A 827 27.94 -5.97 7.16
N ASP A 828 28.67 -6.42 8.18
CA ASP A 828 29.84 -7.29 8.08
C ASP A 828 29.46 -8.79 8.10
N ALA A 829 28.16 -9.12 8.17
CA ALA A 829 27.68 -10.51 8.21
C ALA A 829 27.86 -11.27 6.88
N GLU A 830 27.96 -12.61 6.97
CA GLU A 830 28.41 -13.50 5.89
C GLU A 830 27.52 -13.49 4.62
N GLY A 831 28.15 -13.43 3.44
CA GLY A 831 27.53 -13.59 2.11
C GLY A 831 27.34 -12.28 1.32
N GLU A 832 27.89 -12.20 0.10
CA GLU A 832 27.74 -11.02 -0.78
C GLU A 832 26.30 -10.73 -1.20
N GLU A 833 25.50 -11.77 -1.43
CA GLU A 833 24.17 -11.66 -2.03
C GLU A 833 23.10 -11.08 -1.08
N SER A 834 23.33 -11.12 0.24
CA SER A 834 22.36 -10.69 1.26
C SER A 834 22.76 -9.43 2.04
N ARG A 835 23.94 -8.85 1.79
CA ARG A 835 24.47 -7.69 2.53
C ARG A 835 23.52 -6.48 2.53
N TRP A 836 22.77 -6.26 1.46
CA TRP A 836 21.81 -5.15 1.37
C TRP A 836 20.62 -5.31 2.34
N ARG A 837 20.14 -6.54 2.59
CA ARG A 837 19.03 -6.81 3.50
C ARG A 837 19.40 -6.49 4.93
N TYR A 838 20.56 -6.97 5.38
CA TYR A 838 21.07 -6.66 6.71
C TYR A 838 21.27 -5.17 6.93
N ARG A 839 21.71 -4.42 5.91
CA ARG A 839 21.84 -2.95 6.00
C ARG A 839 20.49 -2.25 6.14
N LEU A 840 19.48 -2.65 5.37
CA LEU A 840 18.14 -2.07 5.49
C LEU A 840 17.50 -2.41 6.83
N ALA A 841 17.55 -3.68 7.24
CA ALA A 841 17.00 -4.13 8.52
C ALA A 841 17.71 -3.48 9.72
N ALA A 842 19.02 -3.24 9.63
CA ALA A 842 19.76 -2.48 10.63
C ALA A 842 19.25 -1.04 10.74
N ALA A 843 19.01 -0.39 9.61
CA ALA A 843 18.41 0.95 9.58
C ALA A 843 16.98 0.97 10.12
N ASP A 844 16.17 -0.03 9.77
CA ASP A 844 14.81 -0.19 10.29
C ASP A 844 14.80 -0.36 11.82
N LEU A 845 15.70 -1.18 12.36
CA LEU A 845 15.76 -1.44 13.80
C LEU A 845 16.19 -0.19 14.58
N LEU A 846 17.19 0.53 14.08
CA LEU A 846 17.62 1.78 14.70
C LEU A 846 16.54 2.86 14.58
N HIS A 847 15.86 2.98 13.45
CA HIS A 847 14.75 3.92 13.31
C HIS A 847 13.56 3.56 14.21
N ALA A 848 13.23 2.28 14.36
CA ALA A 848 12.16 1.83 15.25
C ALA A 848 12.47 2.12 16.74
N ALA A 849 13.74 2.02 17.15
CA ALA A 849 14.18 2.35 18.51
C ALA A 849 14.37 3.86 18.74
N TRP A 850 14.77 4.61 17.71
CA TRP A 850 14.89 6.07 17.72
C TRP A 850 14.09 6.70 16.57
N PRO A 851 12.75 6.85 16.69
CA PRO A 851 11.93 7.44 15.62
C PRO A 851 12.26 8.91 15.34
N VAL A 852 12.84 9.61 16.33
CA VAL A 852 13.32 10.98 16.20
C VAL A 852 14.84 10.97 16.36
N TYR A 853 15.54 11.56 15.40
CA TYR A 853 17.00 11.66 15.44
C TYR A 853 17.46 12.66 16.52
N GLY A 854 18.48 12.29 17.27
CA GLY A 854 19.09 13.13 18.30
C GLY A 854 19.98 12.34 19.26
N GLU A 855 20.22 12.89 20.44
CA GLU A 855 20.94 12.19 21.50
C GLU A 855 20.10 11.05 22.09
N PRO A 856 20.65 9.84 22.33
CA PRO A 856 22.07 9.45 22.25
C PRO A 856 22.52 8.82 20.92
N ILE A 857 21.63 8.57 19.96
CA ILE A 857 21.98 7.87 18.71
C ILE A 857 23.00 8.67 17.87
N GLU A 858 22.87 10.00 17.82
CA GLU A 858 23.77 10.90 17.10
C GLU A 858 25.24 10.69 17.54
N GLN A 859 25.51 10.69 18.85
CA GLN A 859 26.85 10.47 19.39
C GLN A 859 27.47 9.14 18.93
N HIS A 860 26.68 8.07 18.92
CA HIS A 860 27.17 6.75 18.53
C HIS A 860 27.39 6.62 17.03
N LEU A 861 26.53 7.23 16.21
CA LEU A 861 26.72 7.27 14.75
C LEU A 861 27.96 8.08 14.38
N VAL A 862 28.16 9.26 14.98
CA VAL A 862 29.37 10.07 14.77
C VAL A 862 30.63 9.31 15.19
N ALA A 863 30.59 8.60 16.32
CA ALA A 863 31.72 7.80 16.80
C ALA A 863 32.06 6.59 15.89
N SER A 864 31.12 6.17 15.04
CA SER A 864 31.31 5.04 14.11
C SER A 864 32.02 5.41 12.80
N ILE A 865 32.20 6.71 12.53
CA ILE A 865 32.81 7.21 11.29
C ILE A 865 34.32 6.87 11.27
N ARG A 866 34.78 6.25 10.19
CA ARG A 866 36.16 5.78 10.00
C ARG A 866 36.80 6.39 8.75
N PRO A 867 37.61 7.47 8.86
CA PRO A 867 38.09 8.24 7.71
C PRO A 867 38.75 7.45 6.56
N ASP A 868 39.33 6.29 6.85
CA ASP A 868 40.03 5.44 5.88
C ASP A 868 39.18 4.25 5.35
N ASP A 869 37.90 4.19 5.69
CA ASP A 869 36.98 3.11 5.34
C ASP A 869 35.64 3.69 4.82
N ALA A 870 35.59 4.08 3.55
CA ALA A 870 34.35 4.59 2.94
C ALA A 870 33.23 3.54 2.91
N GLY A 871 33.57 2.25 2.91
CA GLY A 871 32.60 1.14 2.94
C GLY A 871 31.76 1.12 4.22
N SER A 872 32.34 1.52 5.35
CA SER A 872 31.63 1.58 6.63
C SER A 872 30.57 2.69 6.71
N LEU A 873 30.51 3.61 5.75
CA LEU A 873 29.45 4.63 5.69
C LEU A 873 28.13 4.09 5.15
N MET A 874 28.14 2.96 4.42
CA MET A 874 26.92 2.46 3.77
C MET A 874 25.79 2.12 4.76
N PRO A 875 26.04 1.44 5.90
CA PRO A 875 25.01 1.22 6.91
C PRO A 875 24.55 2.53 7.56
N LEU A 876 25.48 3.47 7.76
CA LEU A 876 25.18 4.77 8.33
C LEU A 876 24.27 5.60 7.41
N PHE A 877 24.51 5.60 6.10
CA PHE A 877 23.62 6.24 5.13
C PHE A 877 22.23 5.61 5.10
N ALA A 878 22.14 4.29 5.22
CA ALA A 878 20.83 3.62 5.31
C ALA A 878 20.04 4.07 6.54
N VAL A 879 20.71 4.32 7.67
CA VAL A 879 20.09 4.90 8.88
C VAL A 879 19.66 6.35 8.63
N LEU A 880 20.55 7.20 8.10
CA LEU A 880 20.23 8.61 7.87
C LEU A 880 19.08 8.83 6.88
N ASP A 881 18.93 7.96 5.87
CA ASP A 881 17.81 8.01 4.91
C ASP A 881 16.44 7.96 5.60
N LYS A 882 16.34 7.36 6.79
CA LYS A 882 15.08 7.20 7.54
C LYS A 882 14.58 8.48 8.21
N TYR A 883 15.38 9.54 8.24
CA TYR A 883 15.11 10.76 9.02
C TYR A 883 14.83 12.01 8.17
N ASP A 884 14.39 11.82 6.92
CA ASP A 884 13.88 12.87 6.02
C ASP A 884 14.77 14.12 5.90
N GLY A 885 16.10 13.95 5.98
CA GLY A 885 17.05 15.03 5.77
C GLY A 885 16.85 16.24 6.70
N THR A 886 16.36 16.02 7.92
CA THR A 886 16.04 17.09 8.89
C THR A 886 17.29 17.76 9.47
N GLU A 887 17.13 18.95 10.07
CA GLU A 887 18.23 19.75 10.66
C GLU A 887 19.04 18.99 11.73
N SER A 888 18.41 18.04 12.41
CA SER A 888 19.06 17.19 13.42
C SER A 888 20.17 16.30 12.84
N LEU A 889 20.22 16.08 11.52
CA LEU A 889 21.27 15.30 10.87
C LEU A 889 22.57 16.08 10.64
N TRP A 890 22.52 17.42 10.73
CA TRP A 890 23.63 18.30 10.34
C TRP A 890 24.94 18.00 11.04
N THR A 891 24.92 17.72 12.35
CA THR A 891 26.14 17.36 13.10
C THR A 891 26.82 16.13 12.54
N THR A 892 26.02 15.12 12.18
CA THR A 892 26.54 13.84 11.67
C THR A 892 27.04 13.98 10.23
N CYS A 893 26.29 14.68 9.38
CA CYS A 893 26.72 15.03 8.03
C CYS A 893 28.03 15.84 8.05
N LYS A 894 28.15 16.82 8.95
CA LYS A 894 29.38 17.60 9.16
C LYS A 894 30.55 16.69 9.55
N ALA A 895 30.36 15.75 10.47
CA ALA A 895 31.41 14.81 10.85
C ALA A 895 31.90 13.95 9.67
N ILE A 896 30.98 13.51 8.79
CA ILE A 896 31.32 12.77 7.57
C ILE A 896 32.10 13.65 6.59
N ILE A 897 31.63 14.87 6.34
CA ILE A 897 32.31 15.82 5.44
C ILE A 897 33.75 16.05 5.89
N VAL A 898 33.94 16.39 7.17
CA VAL A 898 35.26 16.66 7.73
C VAL A 898 36.18 15.43 7.65
N ALA A 899 35.65 14.23 7.85
CA ALA A 899 36.42 13.00 7.80
C ALA A 899 36.91 12.63 6.39
N TYR A 900 36.11 12.87 5.34
CA TYR A 900 36.38 12.34 3.99
C TYR A 900 36.73 13.40 2.94
N ALA A 901 36.60 14.71 3.21
CA ALA A 901 36.78 15.76 2.19
C ALA A 901 38.13 15.74 1.44
N ALA A 902 39.18 15.17 2.04
CA ALA A 902 40.50 15.05 1.42
C ALA A 902 40.74 13.70 0.71
N GLY A 903 39.79 12.77 0.79
CA GLY A 903 39.91 11.41 0.25
C GLY A 903 39.44 11.28 -1.20
N PRO A 904 39.89 10.23 -1.91
CA PRO A 904 39.52 9.99 -3.32
C PRO A 904 38.04 9.62 -3.51
N ASP A 905 37.38 9.10 -2.49
CA ASP A 905 35.97 8.66 -2.56
C ASP A 905 34.97 9.78 -2.23
N TYR A 906 35.45 11.00 -1.94
CA TYR A 906 34.61 12.08 -1.44
C TYR A 906 33.50 12.49 -2.40
N ASP A 907 33.73 12.45 -3.72
CA ASP A 907 32.69 12.81 -4.69
C ASP A 907 31.45 11.92 -4.58
N GLY A 908 31.63 10.60 -4.42
CA GLY A 908 30.52 9.67 -4.21
C GLY A 908 29.83 9.89 -2.87
N ILE A 909 30.60 10.16 -1.81
CA ILE A 909 30.10 10.45 -0.47
C ILE A 909 29.31 11.77 -0.47
N ARG A 910 29.80 12.81 -1.15
CA ARG A 910 29.14 14.11 -1.32
C ARG A 910 27.78 13.93 -1.99
N SER A 911 27.72 13.24 -3.12
CA SER A 911 26.43 12.98 -3.81
C SER A 911 25.47 12.20 -2.93
N ARG A 912 25.96 11.26 -2.12
CA ARG A 912 25.12 10.51 -1.19
C ARG A 912 24.60 11.38 -0.04
N LEU A 913 25.42 12.26 0.52
CA LEU A 913 25.00 13.23 1.53
C LEU A 913 23.94 14.19 1.00
N GLN A 914 24.11 14.68 -0.23
CA GLN A 914 23.11 15.52 -0.90
C GLN A 914 21.78 14.77 -1.03
N SER A 915 21.80 13.50 -1.45
CA SER A 915 20.61 12.66 -1.52
C SER A 915 19.92 12.50 -0.17
N VAL A 916 20.66 12.17 0.89
CA VAL A 916 20.12 12.01 2.26
C VAL A 916 19.46 13.29 2.76
N LEU A 917 20.16 14.42 2.65
CA LEU A 917 19.66 15.71 3.13
C LEU A 917 18.49 16.23 2.29
N SER A 918 18.34 15.77 1.04
CA SER A 918 17.27 16.21 0.13
C SER A 918 15.95 15.48 0.37
N ASN A 919 15.90 14.41 1.16
CA ASN A 919 14.65 13.69 1.44
C ASN A 919 13.62 14.64 2.08
N THR A 920 12.40 14.72 1.56
CA THR A 920 11.39 15.72 1.97
C THR A 920 10.20 15.13 2.74
N GLY A 921 10.15 13.81 2.92
CA GLY A 921 8.98 13.11 3.43
C GLY A 921 7.77 13.24 2.47
N VAL A 922 6.57 13.33 3.03
CA VAL A 922 5.33 13.53 2.25
C VAL A 922 5.12 15.01 1.96
N VAL A 923 4.99 15.36 0.68
CA VAL A 923 4.66 16.71 0.21
C VAL A 923 3.19 16.80 -0.20
N THR A 924 2.63 18.02 -0.20
CA THR A 924 1.25 18.28 -0.63
C THR A 924 1.21 19.48 -1.57
N GLY A 925 0.20 19.54 -2.44
CA GLY A 925 0.03 20.61 -3.43
C GLY A 925 0.71 20.33 -4.78
N GLU A 926 0.31 21.09 -5.81
CA GLU A 926 0.79 20.97 -7.20
C GLU A 926 2.31 21.11 -7.32
N TYR A 927 2.92 21.96 -6.50
CA TYR A 927 4.36 22.26 -6.50
C TYR A 927 5.09 21.71 -5.26
N GLY A 928 4.49 20.76 -4.53
CA GLY A 928 4.95 20.33 -3.21
C GLY A 928 6.43 19.90 -3.15
N MET A 929 6.93 19.18 -4.17
CA MET A 929 8.35 18.79 -4.25
C MET A 929 9.28 19.99 -4.45
N ALA A 930 8.92 20.89 -5.38
CA ALA A 930 9.70 22.10 -5.67
C ALA A 930 9.78 23.01 -4.44
N GLU A 931 8.63 23.27 -3.79
CA GLU A 931 8.55 24.07 -2.58
C GLU A 931 9.32 23.44 -1.42
N ALA A 932 9.32 22.11 -1.31
CA ALA A 932 10.10 21.41 -0.28
C ALA A 932 11.61 21.54 -0.50
N HIS A 933 12.09 21.45 -1.74
CA HIS A 933 13.50 21.68 -2.08
C HIS A 933 13.91 23.16 -1.91
N GLU A 934 13.04 24.12 -2.26
CA GLU A 934 13.24 25.56 -2.00
C GLU A 934 13.34 25.84 -0.50
N ARG A 935 12.45 25.23 0.30
CA ARG A 935 12.49 25.35 1.76
C ARG A 935 13.79 24.78 2.32
N LYS A 936 14.24 23.60 1.88
CA LYS A 936 15.54 23.04 2.30
C LYS A 936 16.71 23.95 1.92
N ALA A 937 16.66 24.59 0.76
CA ALA A 937 17.70 25.54 0.35
C ALA A 937 17.76 26.74 1.31
N ALA A 938 16.61 27.21 1.80
CA ALA A 938 16.52 28.26 2.83
C ALA A 938 16.96 27.77 4.21
N GLU A 939 16.57 26.56 4.64
CA GLU A 939 16.96 25.95 5.93
C GLU A 939 18.49 25.83 6.06
N ILE A 940 19.20 25.53 4.97
CA ILE A 940 20.67 25.45 4.96
C ILE A 940 21.34 26.80 5.22
N GLU A 941 20.66 27.94 4.99
CA GLU A 941 21.19 29.24 5.38
C GLU A 941 21.29 29.41 6.90
N GLU A 942 20.49 28.65 7.64
CA GLU A 942 20.48 28.63 9.11
C GLU A 942 21.48 27.60 9.68
N TRP A 943 22.18 26.84 8.83
CA TRP A 943 23.23 25.92 9.28
C TRP A 943 24.30 26.73 10.02
N PRO A 944 24.60 26.42 11.31
CA PRO A 944 25.49 27.22 12.13
C PRO A 944 26.83 27.54 11.45
N ASP A 945 27.24 28.81 11.48
CA ASP A 945 28.50 29.31 10.91
C ASP A 945 29.66 28.37 11.24
N ASP A 946 30.21 27.71 10.21
CA ASP A 946 31.32 26.78 10.31
C ASP A 946 32.55 27.35 9.61
N ASP A 947 33.64 27.54 10.36
CA ASP A 947 34.91 28.00 9.80
C ASP A 947 35.62 26.92 8.94
N ASN A 948 35.09 25.69 8.86
CA ASN A 948 35.70 24.60 8.10
C ASN A 948 35.50 24.78 6.57
N PRO A 949 36.58 24.93 5.78
CA PRO A 949 36.48 25.16 4.34
C PRO A 949 35.78 24.03 3.57
N ALA A 950 35.89 22.78 4.02
CA ALA A 950 35.26 21.64 3.35
C ALA A 950 33.74 21.63 3.53
N VAL A 951 33.27 22.05 4.71
CA VAL A 951 31.84 22.18 5.01
C VAL A 951 31.27 23.34 4.19
N MET A 952 31.92 24.51 4.20
CA MET A 952 31.47 25.66 3.39
C MET A 952 31.37 25.31 1.89
N ALA A 953 32.39 24.64 1.35
CA ALA A 953 32.37 24.18 -0.05
C ALA A 953 31.23 23.18 -0.33
N PHE A 954 30.91 22.29 0.63
CA PHE A 954 29.77 21.39 0.53
C PHE A 954 28.43 22.14 0.54
N LEU A 955 28.26 23.11 1.44
CA LEU A 955 27.02 23.88 1.57
C LEU A 955 26.73 24.71 0.31
N ASP A 956 27.76 25.34 -0.27
CA ASP A 956 27.64 26.08 -1.52
C ASP A 956 27.21 25.16 -2.70
N ASP A 957 27.84 23.99 -2.81
CA ASP A 957 27.49 22.98 -3.83
C ASP A 957 26.08 22.41 -3.60
N TYR A 958 25.74 22.11 -2.35
CA TYR A 958 24.44 21.53 -1.99
C TYR A 958 23.29 22.51 -2.19
N ARG A 959 23.47 23.79 -1.84
CA ARG A 959 22.50 24.85 -2.18
C ARG A 959 22.27 24.93 -3.69
N SER A 960 23.35 24.99 -4.46
CA SER A 960 23.31 25.02 -5.93
C SER A 960 22.67 23.76 -6.52
N TYR A 961 22.76 22.62 -5.83
CA TYR A 961 22.07 21.39 -6.17
C TYR A 961 20.55 21.49 -5.89
N LEU A 962 20.14 21.94 -4.70
CA LEU A 962 18.73 22.10 -4.31
C LEU A 962 17.97 23.08 -5.19
N GLU A 963 18.54 24.26 -5.45
CA GLU A 963 17.94 25.26 -6.33
C GLU A 963 17.68 24.70 -7.75
N ARG A 964 18.61 23.86 -8.23
CA ARG A 964 18.52 23.24 -9.56
C ARG A 964 17.44 22.17 -9.63
N ILE A 965 17.33 21.31 -8.62
CA ILE A 965 16.27 20.27 -8.59
C ILE A 965 14.90 20.88 -8.31
N ALA A 966 14.81 21.91 -7.44
CA ALA A 966 13.58 22.64 -7.18
C ALA A 966 13.01 23.26 -8.45
N LEU A 967 13.87 23.92 -9.24
CA LEU A 967 13.49 24.49 -10.53
C LEU A 967 13.05 23.41 -11.54
N GLY A 968 13.74 22.27 -11.55
CA GLY A 968 13.37 21.12 -12.38
C GLY A 968 11.99 20.56 -12.02
N ASP A 969 11.71 20.40 -10.73
CA ASP A 969 10.42 19.94 -10.21
C ASP A 969 9.31 20.94 -10.51
N ARG A 970 9.58 22.25 -10.37
CA ARG A 970 8.61 23.31 -10.70
C ARG A 970 8.24 23.29 -12.18
N ARG A 971 9.22 23.13 -13.07
CA ARG A 971 8.98 23.00 -14.52
C ARG A 971 8.17 21.75 -14.86
N ARG A 972 8.49 20.61 -14.24
CA ARG A 972 7.74 19.35 -14.42
C ARG A 972 6.29 19.48 -13.94
N ALA A 973 6.08 19.98 -12.72
CA ALA A 973 4.76 20.21 -12.16
C ALA A 973 3.92 21.17 -13.01
N THR A 974 4.52 22.26 -13.49
CA THR A 974 3.86 23.21 -14.41
C THR A 974 3.41 22.50 -15.69
N ARG A 975 4.28 21.68 -16.31
CA ARG A 975 3.94 20.94 -17.53
C ARG A 975 2.79 19.96 -17.30
N GLU A 976 2.83 19.21 -16.20
CA GLU A 976 1.77 18.26 -15.84
C GLU A 976 0.44 18.97 -15.58
N ALA A 977 0.45 20.11 -14.90
CA ALA A 977 -0.74 20.95 -14.70
C ALA A 977 -1.29 21.50 -16.03
N GLU A 978 -0.42 22.03 -16.90
CA GLU A 978 -0.79 22.52 -18.23
C GLU A 978 -1.33 21.41 -19.15
N HIS A 979 -0.81 20.17 -19.03
CA HIS A 979 -1.36 19.00 -19.71
C HIS A 979 -2.75 18.65 -19.18
N ARG A 980 -2.93 18.57 -17.85
CA ARG A 980 -4.25 18.31 -17.25
C ARG A 980 -5.27 19.38 -17.63
N ARG A 981 -4.89 20.66 -17.62
CA ARG A 981 -5.72 21.78 -18.10
C ARG A 981 -6.15 21.63 -19.56
N ARG A 982 -5.31 21.07 -20.43
CA ARG A 982 -5.67 20.84 -21.83
C ARG A 982 -6.43 19.53 -22.07
N GLU A 983 -6.24 18.54 -21.19
CA GLU A 983 -6.94 17.26 -21.26
C GLU A 983 -8.37 17.34 -20.70
N PHE A 984 -8.59 18.13 -19.64
CA PHE A 984 -9.86 18.24 -18.92
C PHE A 984 -10.46 19.65 -18.85
N GLY A 985 -9.66 20.70 -19.03
CA GLY A 985 -10.17 22.06 -19.07
C GLY A 985 -11.02 22.26 -20.32
N SER A 986 -12.19 22.86 -20.11
CA SER A 986 -13.15 23.24 -21.13
C SER A 986 -12.46 23.77 -22.38
N GLN A 987 -12.90 23.25 -23.53
CA GLN A 987 -12.93 24.05 -24.75
C GLN A 987 -13.82 25.27 -24.48
N GLU A 988 -13.31 26.28 -23.79
CA GLU A 988 -13.87 27.63 -23.81
C GLU A 988 -13.61 28.20 -25.21
N GLY A 989 -14.40 27.73 -26.18
CA GLY A 989 -14.27 28.15 -27.57
C GLY A 989 -14.81 27.17 -28.60
N GLU A 990 -16.06 26.68 -28.45
CA GLU A 990 -16.94 26.44 -29.61
C GLU A 990 -18.32 27.09 -29.40
#